data_AF-A0A0N4UMV0-F1
#
_entry.id   AF-A0A0N4UMV0-F1
#
_cell.length_a   1.000
_cell.length_b   1.000
_cell.length_c   1.000
_cell.angle_alpha   90.00
_cell.angle_beta   90.00
_cell.angle_gamma   90.00
#
_symmetry.space_group_name_H-M   'P 1'
#
loop_
_entity.id
_entity.type
_entity.pdbx_description
1 polymer ?
#
loop_
_entity_poly.entity_id
_entity_poly.type
_entity_poly.pdbx_seq_one_letter_code
_entity_poly.pdbx_strand_id
1 'polypeptide(L)'
;MMENSRILLQMQILGNGVYFNNYSSISPSKIRNIGVIAHVDAGKTTVTERLLYLSGTIKRMGDVDSGTTVTDFMDLERERGITIQSAAVTFFWRNHRINLIDTPGHVDFTLEVERCVRVLDGAIIVLDGSTGVQAQTMTVWRQAKKFHLPSIFFINKMDKNAADFRKSVESIKMKLEVQNAVPINIPVYDDNGSFSGVIDLINKKYLNINSNETEWENISETNRRFDEMVSGREKLLANLADIDEPFAEIFLAQPNKQTLKESLMLDKEISNAIRRATLSRCVVPIICGTALRCAASALPVLDGVVDYLPSPLERNQSISSVFGDHLSALIFKIRHDTRMGQLGFVRVYTGELKNGSAVYNSTRNFMEHKIRIFVPHSDELKPTSVVKAGNIAVISGLQQTFTGDTLVENEHAARIATKNYHKLMQPLRRKNRVQNQSHDLLFHHIKLNDGHLKEDVKYVQLAGIQTPDPVFFCTIEPPDNRSIVNFQKALNEIIKEDPSVHVRNDGDFGQAILQGMGELHMQVIKDRLVRDYGLNVFMGPMQISYREILLSSICNTATVSAVFGEPKIKHECTITLEMKPKQGVTKFNGIHIAVDDPSFIPIRSDWLDAINLGCGNALLNGPIMGHPVYDVSIFLKQFVTSGGRLSTTVITACASKCIHDALKIAQIQILEPVMFVEVTIKNCTPEQSMHGILSEITRRRGSILGIDEEGKDSHIRAVVPCSAIQGMVKSIRIASSGLADIHMQMQGYKNVTSEELKEILNKCNGTW
;
A
#
# COMPACT_ATOMS: atom_id res chain seq x y z
N MET A 1 -42.72 1.70 37.58
CA MET A 1 -43.69 1.94 36.48
C MET A 1 -43.14 2.83 35.36
N MET A 2 -42.20 3.76 35.63
CA MET A 2 -41.54 4.57 34.58
C MET A 2 -40.46 3.81 33.77
N GLU A 3 -39.83 2.77 34.32
CA GLU A 3 -38.91 1.90 33.57
C GLU A 3 -39.60 1.05 32.48
N ASN A 4 -40.84 0.59 32.74
CA ASN A 4 -41.61 -0.18 31.75
C ASN A 4 -42.13 0.69 30.60
N SER A 5 -42.25 2.01 30.77
CA SER A 5 -42.68 2.93 29.71
C SER A 5 -41.54 3.29 28.74
N ARG A 6 -40.28 3.27 29.20
CA ARG A 6 -39.09 3.50 28.35
C ARG A 6 -38.73 2.29 27.50
N ILE A 7 -38.88 1.07 28.03
CA ILE A 7 -38.80 -0.16 27.23
C ILE A 7 -39.86 -0.11 26.12
N LEU A 8 -41.04 0.45 26.37
CA LEU A 8 -42.07 0.67 25.36
C LEU A 8 -41.72 1.74 24.31
N LEU A 9 -40.97 2.79 24.63
CA LEU A 9 -40.53 3.79 23.65
C LEU A 9 -39.35 3.29 22.79
N GLN A 10 -38.42 2.53 23.38
CA GLN A 10 -37.38 1.82 22.64
C GLN A 10 -37.99 0.67 21.81
N MET A 11 -39.04 0.01 22.32
CA MET A 11 -39.82 -0.98 21.57
C MET A 11 -40.76 -0.34 20.53
N GLN A 12 -41.16 0.92 20.64
CA GLN A 12 -41.93 1.60 19.58
C GLN A 12 -41.05 1.99 18.39
N ILE A 13 -39.74 2.18 18.60
CA ILE A 13 -38.76 2.27 17.51
C ILE A 13 -38.43 0.87 16.94
N LEU A 14 -38.53 -0.18 17.77
CA LEU A 14 -38.36 -1.58 17.35
C LEU A 14 -39.67 -2.28 16.91
N GLY A 15 -40.79 -1.55 16.90
CA GLY A 15 -42.15 -2.11 16.84
C GLY A 15 -42.88 -1.90 15.51
N ASN A 16 -42.25 -1.27 14.53
CA ASN A 16 -42.74 -1.26 13.17
C ASN A 16 -41.83 -2.15 12.32
N GLY A 17 -42.38 -3.29 11.89
CA GLY A 17 -41.83 -4.19 10.89
C GLY A 17 -41.69 -3.51 9.53
N VAL A 18 -40.71 -2.61 9.39
CA VAL A 18 -40.24 -2.04 8.12
C VAL A 18 -38.70 -2.09 8.04
N TYR A 19 -38.08 -3.00 8.79
CA TYR A 19 -36.79 -3.55 8.43
C TYR A 19 -37.08 -4.85 7.67
N PHE A 20 -36.33 -5.18 6.63
CA PHE A 20 -36.58 -6.31 5.70
C PHE A 20 -37.51 -6.02 4.50
N ASN A 21 -37.14 -5.10 3.60
CA ASN A 21 -37.32 -5.38 2.15
C ASN A 21 -36.66 -4.42 1.13
N ASN A 22 -36.07 -3.30 1.54
CA ASN A 22 -35.62 -2.28 0.59
C ASN A 22 -34.11 -2.01 0.60
N TYR A 23 -33.29 -3.05 0.39
CA TYR A 23 -31.86 -2.83 0.08
C TYR A 23 -31.63 -2.10 -1.26
N SER A 24 -32.66 -2.02 -2.12
CA SER A 24 -32.57 -1.56 -3.53
C SER A 24 -33.15 -0.17 -3.82
N SER A 25 -33.80 0.50 -2.86
CA SER A 25 -34.56 1.75 -3.10
C SER A 25 -34.02 3.01 -2.43
N ILE A 26 -32.87 2.94 -1.74
CA ILE A 26 -32.28 4.12 -1.11
C ILE A 26 -31.64 5.00 -2.18
N SER A 27 -32.05 6.27 -2.23
CA SER A 27 -31.47 7.27 -3.11
C SER A 27 -29.97 7.43 -2.85
N PRO A 28 -29.13 7.58 -3.89
CA PRO A 28 -27.70 7.80 -3.71
C PRO A 28 -27.35 9.02 -2.84
N SER A 29 -28.24 10.01 -2.71
CA SER A 29 -28.05 11.16 -1.80
C SER A 29 -28.07 10.78 -0.32
N LYS A 30 -28.70 9.65 0.03
CA LYS A 30 -28.79 9.10 1.38
C LYS A 30 -27.76 8.01 1.67
N ILE A 31 -26.75 7.88 0.81
CA ILE A 31 -25.62 6.97 1.04
C ILE A 31 -24.43 7.77 1.58
N ARG A 32 -23.69 7.19 2.51
CA ARG A 32 -22.38 7.66 2.97
C ARG A 32 -21.39 6.51 2.87
N ASN A 33 -20.27 6.72 2.17
CA ASN A 33 -19.18 5.76 2.14
C ASN A 33 -18.02 6.37 2.92
N ILE A 34 -17.76 5.79 4.09
CA ILE A 34 -16.82 6.33 5.07
C ILE A 34 -15.75 5.31 5.42
N GLY A 35 -14.56 5.78 5.78
CA GLY A 35 -13.56 4.93 6.40
C GLY A 35 -13.04 5.53 7.69
N VAL A 36 -12.67 4.65 8.61
CA VAL A 36 -12.05 5.04 9.87
C VAL A 36 -10.54 4.88 9.72
N ILE A 37 -9.85 5.98 9.92
CA ILE A 37 -8.41 6.14 9.75
C ILE A 37 -7.82 6.51 11.11
N ALA A 38 -6.76 5.84 11.53
CA ALA A 38 -6.08 6.19 12.77
C ALA A 38 -4.63 5.72 12.80
N HIS A 39 -3.84 6.29 13.71
CA HIS A 39 -2.57 5.66 14.10
C HIS A 39 -2.83 4.38 14.90
N VAL A 40 -1.79 3.54 15.02
CA VAL A 40 -1.73 2.40 15.93
C VAL A 40 -2.14 2.85 17.33
N ASP A 41 -2.93 2.02 18.02
CA ASP A 41 -3.41 2.29 19.38
C ASP A 41 -4.27 3.55 19.58
N ALA A 42 -4.66 4.29 18.54
CA ALA A 42 -5.64 5.39 18.69
C ALA A 42 -7.06 4.87 19.03
N GLY A 43 -7.29 3.56 18.90
CA GLY A 43 -8.58 2.91 19.17
C GLY A 43 -9.51 2.87 17.96
N LYS A 44 -8.96 2.79 16.74
CA LYS A 44 -9.72 2.68 15.49
C LYS A 44 -10.79 1.60 15.55
N THR A 45 -10.38 0.36 15.81
CA THR A 45 -11.26 -0.82 15.84
C THR A 45 -12.33 -0.67 16.92
N THR A 46 -11.94 -0.19 18.11
CA THR A 46 -12.88 0.10 19.20
C THR A 46 -13.93 1.13 18.78
N VAL A 47 -13.53 2.21 18.10
CA VAL A 47 -14.46 3.21 17.56
C VAL A 47 -15.39 2.57 16.53
N THR A 48 -14.84 1.86 15.55
CA THR A 48 -15.60 1.17 14.51
C THR A 48 -16.68 0.26 15.11
N GLU A 49 -16.33 -0.53 16.12
CA GLU A 49 -17.26 -1.40 16.83
C GLU A 49 -18.32 -0.64 17.62
N ARG A 50 -17.96 0.48 18.27
CA ARG A 50 -18.97 1.34 18.93
C ARG A 50 -19.95 1.94 17.93
N LEU A 51 -19.50 2.37 16.76
CA LEU A 51 -20.41 2.89 15.72
C LEU A 51 -21.40 1.81 15.27
N LEU A 52 -20.94 0.56 15.12
CA LEU A 52 -21.80 -0.57 14.78
C LEU A 52 -22.82 -0.88 15.89
N TYR A 53 -22.41 -0.80 17.16
CA TYR A 53 -23.30 -1.02 18.30
C TYR A 53 -24.37 0.08 18.40
N LEU A 54 -23.95 1.34 18.32
CA LEU A 54 -24.85 2.49 18.41
C LEU A 54 -25.87 2.51 17.27
N SER A 55 -25.48 2.06 16.07
CA SER A 55 -26.43 1.93 14.96
C SER A 55 -27.45 0.80 15.13
N GLY A 56 -27.30 -0.04 16.16
CA GLY A 56 -28.15 -1.21 16.40
C GLY A 56 -27.83 -2.42 15.51
N THR A 57 -26.73 -2.35 14.73
CA THR A 57 -26.34 -3.44 13.81
C THR A 57 -25.83 -4.66 14.58
N ILE A 58 -25.04 -4.43 15.62
CA ILE A 58 -24.56 -5.47 16.53
C ILE A 58 -25.27 -5.34 17.87
N LYS A 59 -25.71 -6.47 18.43
CA LYS A 59 -26.46 -6.52 19.71
C LYS A 59 -25.54 -6.46 20.94
N ARG A 60 -24.30 -6.91 20.78
CA ARG A 60 -23.28 -6.93 21.83
C ARG A 60 -22.03 -6.27 21.32
N MET A 61 -21.37 -5.55 22.22
CA MET A 61 -20.06 -4.96 22.00
C MET A 61 -19.01 -6.06 22.09
N GLY A 62 -18.18 -6.22 21.06
CA GLY A 62 -16.92 -6.94 21.18
C GLY A 62 -15.84 -6.07 21.80
N ASP A 63 -14.73 -6.73 22.11
CA ASP A 63 -13.55 -6.15 22.74
C ASP A 63 -12.28 -6.69 22.06
N VAL A 64 -11.38 -5.76 21.75
CA VAL A 64 -10.11 -6.02 21.04
C VAL A 64 -9.23 -6.94 21.87
N ASP A 65 -9.16 -6.71 23.18
CA ASP A 65 -8.30 -7.51 24.09
C ASP A 65 -8.79 -8.95 24.22
N SER A 66 -10.09 -9.17 23.99
CA SER A 66 -10.71 -10.50 23.98
C SER A 66 -10.74 -11.15 22.59
N GLY A 67 -10.35 -10.42 21.53
CA GLY A 67 -10.43 -10.88 20.14
C GLY A 67 -11.84 -11.14 19.64
N THR A 68 -12.87 -10.53 20.25
CA THR A 68 -14.29 -10.75 19.91
C THR A 68 -14.85 -9.74 18.92
N THR A 69 -14.00 -8.88 18.37
CA THR A 69 -14.42 -7.81 17.46
C THR A 69 -14.90 -8.39 16.13
N VAL A 70 -15.95 -7.77 15.59
CA VAL A 70 -16.54 -8.16 14.29
C VAL A 70 -15.63 -7.81 13.11
N THR A 71 -14.77 -6.81 13.27
CA THR A 71 -13.95 -6.27 12.15
C THR A 71 -12.60 -6.96 11.99
N ASP A 72 -12.04 -7.56 13.04
CA ASP A 72 -10.77 -8.29 12.96
C ASP A 72 -11.07 -9.78 12.71
N PHE A 73 -11.05 -10.17 11.44
CA PHE A 73 -11.38 -11.51 10.99
C PHE A 73 -10.18 -12.46 11.02
N MET A 74 -8.96 -11.93 10.91
CA MET A 74 -7.75 -12.75 10.87
C MET A 74 -7.22 -13.01 12.28
N ASP A 75 -6.79 -14.23 12.55
CA ASP A 75 -6.19 -14.58 13.84
C ASP A 75 -4.97 -13.71 14.16
N LEU A 76 -4.15 -13.39 13.15
CA LEU A 76 -2.98 -12.53 13.33
C LEU A 76 -3.34 -11.08 13.70
N GLU A 77 -4.50 -10.58 13.24
CA GLU A 77 -5.02 -9.27 13.64
C GLU A 77 -5.40 -9.28 15.12
N ARG A 78 -6.07 -10.35 15.57
CA ARG A 78 -6.47 -10.54 16.98
C ARG A 78 -5.27 -10.76 17.89
N GLU A 79 -4.31 -11.59 17.47
CA GLU A 79 -3.08 -11.89 18.23
C GLU A 79 -2.22 -10.64 18.45
N ARG A 80 -2.16 -9.74 17.45
CA ARG A 80 -1.33 -8.54 17.51
C ARG A 80 -2.10 -7.26 17.87
N GLY A 81 -3.43 -7.31 17.96
CA GLY A 81 -4.27 -6.14 18.21
C GLY A 81 -4.20 -5.07 17.11
N ILE A 82 -3.88 -5.44 15.87
CA ILE A 82 -3.77 -4.51 14.73
C ILE A 82 -4.69 -4.92 13.58
N THR A 83 -5.26 -3.95 12.87
CA THR A 83 -5.98 -4.21 11.62
C THR A 83 -5.00 -4.29 10.46
N ILE A 84 -5.05 -5.38 9.71
CA ILE A 84 -4.19 -5.70 8.56
C ILE A 84 -5.01 -5.56 7.27
N GLN A 85 -6.20 -6.17 7.22
CA GLN A 85 -7.10 -6.15 6.09
C GLN A 85 -8.31 -5.24 6.34
N SER A 86 -8.77 -4.57 5.29
CA SER A 86 -9.95 -3.72 5.41
C SER A 86 -11.26 -4.52 5.52
N ALA A 87 -12.07 -4.25 6.54
CA ALA A 87 -13.42 -4.82 6.66
C ALA A 87 -14.44 -3.85 6.08
N ALA A 88 -15.33 -4.33 5.20
CA ALA A 88 -16.42 -3.53 4.64
C ALA A 88 -17.75 -3.93 5.29
N VAL A 89 -18.40 -3.00 6.00
CA VAL A 89 -19.66 -3.24 6.72
C VAL A 89 -20.71 -2.23 6.28
N THR A 90 -21.92 -2.70 5.99
CA THR A 90 -23.07 -1.83 5.72
C THR A 90 -24.02 -1.79 6.92
N PHE A 91 -24.34 -0.58 7.39
CA PHE A 91 -25.36 -0.34 8.42
C PHE A 91 -26.22 0.89 8.12
N PHE A 92 -27.23 1.15 8.95
CA PHE A 92 -28.16 2.27 8.78
C PHE A 92 -28.11 3.21 9.97
N TRP A 93 -28.17 4.52 9.69
CA TRP A 93 -28.29 5.55 10.71
C TRP A 93 -29.16 6.69 10.18
N ARG A 94 -30.15 7.15 10.95
CA ARG A 94 -31.07 8.26 10.57
C ARG A 94 -31.58 8.18 9.11
N ASN A 95 -32.08 7.01 8.70
CA ASN A 95 -32.55 6.71 7.32
C ASN A 95 -31.50 6.88 6.21
N HIS A 96 -30.21 6.88 6.55
CA HIS A 96 -29.09 6.86 5.63
C HIS A 96 -28.43 5.49 5.65
N ARG A 97 -27.97 5.05 4.49
CA ARG A 97 -27.13 3.86 4.36
C ARG A 97 -25.68 4.28 4.53
N ILE A 98 -25.01 3.71 5.52
CA ILE A 98 -23.59 3.95 5.77
C ILE A 98 -22.84 2.67 5.37
N ASN A 99 -21.94 2.81 4.41
CA ASN A 99 -20.98 1.78 4.05
C ASN A 99 -19.64 2.18 4.67
N LEU A 100 -19.21 1.42 5.66
CA LEU A 100 -18.01 1.64 6.44
C LEU A 100 -16.91 0.72 5.93
N ILE A 101 -15.72 1.28 5.70
CA ILE A 101 -14.50 0.53 5.41
C ILE A 101 -13.50 0.80 6.53
N ASP A 102 -13.21 -0.22 7.32
CA ASP A 102 -12.19 -0.11 8.35
C ASP A 102 -10.80 -0.17 7.69
N THR A 103 -9.93 0.81 7.93
CA THR A 103 -8.62 0.91 7.24
C THR A 103 -7.47 0.55 8.17
N PRO A 104 -6.40 -0.11 7.70
CA PRO A 104 -5.28 -0.43 8.58
C PRO A 104 -4.55 0.82 9.08
N GLY A 105 -4.12 0.82 10.35
CA GLY A 105 -3.40 1.94 10.97
C GLY A 105 -1.87 1.86 10.88
N HIS A 106 -1.35 0.79 10.28
CA HIS A 106 0.09 0.49 10.25
C HIS A 106 0.73 0.93 8.93
N VAL A 107 1.97 1.46 9.00
CA VAL A 107 2.73 1.98 7.86
C VAL A 107 3.08 0.93 6.79
N ASP A 108 3.10 -0.35 7.18
CA ASP A 108 3.38 -1.45 6.25
C ASP A 108 2.20 -1.78 5.33
N PHE A 109 0.99 -1.33 5.68
CA PHE A 109 -0.23 -1.53 4.89
C PHE A 109 -0.72 -0.21 4.26
N THR A 110 0.19 0.71 3.96
CA THR A 110 -0.12 1.98 3.29
C THR A 110 -0.85 1.77 1.96
N LEU A 111 -0.56 0.69 1.24
CA LEU A 111 -1.28 0.36 0.00
C LEU A 111 -2.75 0.02 0.26
N GLU A 112 -3.04 -0.75 1.31
CA GLU A 112 -4.40 -1.08 1.71
C GLU A 112 -5.16 0.18 2.16
N VAL A 113 -4.47 1.12 2.82
CA VAL A 113 -5.05 2.44 3.12
C VAL A 113 -5.34 3.23 1.84
N GLU A 114 -4.41 3.31 0.88
CA GLU A 114 -4.65 4.01 -0.39
C GLU A 114 -5.82 3.40 -1.18
N ARG A 115 -5.96 2.07 -1.17
CA ARG A 115 -7.11 1.36 -1.77
C ARG A 115 -8.42 1.80 -1.17
N CYS A 116 -8.48 1.83 0.16
CA CYS A 116 -9.69 2.19 0.89
C CYS A 116 -10.02 3.67 0.67
N VAL A 117 -9.06 4.56 0.95
CA VAL A 117 -9.20 6.02 0.81
C VAL A 117 -9.76 6.42 -0.56
N ARG A 118 -9.41 5.70 -1.62
CA ARG A 118 -9.87 5.96 -2.98
C ARG A 118 -11.36 5.69 -3.23
N VAL A 119 -11.94 4.67 -2.58
CA VAL A 119 -13.35 4.30 -2.77
C VAL A 119 -14.30 5.02 -1.81
N LEU A 120 -13.73 5.72 -0.84
CA LEU A 120 -14.46 6.46 0.19
C LEU A 120 -14.88 7.83 -0.32
N ASP A 121 -16.05 8.28 0.13
CA ASP A 121 -16.52 9.64 -0.13
C ASP A 121 -16.08 10.59 1.00
N GLY A 122 -15.95 10.09 2.23
CA GLY A 122 -15.43 10.82 3.39
C GLY A 122 -14.68 9.94 4.39
N ALA A 123 -14.04 10.54 5.40
CA ALA A 123 -13.27 9.82 6.39
C ALA A 123 -13.52 10.29 7.83
N ILE A 124 -13.32 9.39 8.79
CA ILE A 124 -13.25 9.66 10.22
C ILE A 124 -11.80 9.45 10.64
N ILE A 125 -11.15 10.48 11.16
CA ILE A 125 -9.77 10.44 11.60
C ILE A 125 -9.74 10.38 13.12
N VAL A 126 -9.32 9.24 13.66
CA VAL A 126 -9.26 8.98 15.09
C VAL A 126 -7.86 9.31 15.61
N LEU A 127 -7.82 10.12 16.68
CA LEU A 127 -6.61 10.49 17.40
C LEU A 127 -6.72 10.04 18.86
N ASP A 128 -5.59 9.71 19.48
CA ASP A 128 -5.51 9.55 20.92
C ASP A 128 -5.35 10.93 21.58
N GLY A 129 -6.27 11.30 22.48
CA GLY A 129 -6.26 12.58 23.18
C GLY A 129 -5.05 12.78 24.11
N SER A 130 -4.30 11.73 24.42
CA SER A 130 -3.06 11.83 25.21
C SER A 130 -1.82 12.17 24.38
N THR A 131 -1.74 11.70 23.14
CA THR A 131 -0.55 11.92 22.28
C THR A 131 -0.78 12.94 21.18
N GLY A 132 -2.04 13.22 20.82
CA GLY A 132 -2.40 14.08 19.70
C GLY A 132 -1.89 13.52 18.35
N VAL A 133 -1.51 14.42 17.44
CA VAL A 133 -0.99 14.03 16.12
C VAL A 133 0.41 13.44 16.21
N GLN A 134 0.57 12.21 15.70
CA GLN A 134 1.83 11.48 15.59
C GLN A 134 2.31 11.41 14.12
N ALA A 135 3.54 10.93 13.90
CA ALA A 135 4.13 10.89 12.56
C ALA A 135 3.31 10.01 11.59
N GLN A 136 2.81 8.87 12.04
CA GLN A 136 1.97 8.00 11.22
C GLN A 136 0.60 8.64 10.92
N THR A 137 0.05 9.43 11.85
CA THR A 137 -1.15 10.23 11.59
C THR A 137 -0.92 11.18 10.40
N MET A 138 0.26 11.80 10.32
CA MET A 138 0.60 12.66 9.18
C MET A 138 0.66 11.89 7.87
N THR A 139 1.25 10.69 7.87
CA THR A 139 1.31 9.85 6.66
C THR A 139 -0.08 9.52 6.15
N VAL A 140 -0.99 9.09 7.01
CA VAL A 140 -2.34 8.74 6.56
C VAL A 140 -3.17 9.98 6.24
N TRP A 141 -3.00 11.09 6.98
CA TRP A 141 -3.63 12.36 6.64
C TRP A 141 -3.19 12.86 5.26
N ARG A 142 -1.90 12.71 4.91
CA ARG A 142 -1.38 13.06 3.58
C ARG A 142 -2.06 12.23 2.50
N GLN A 143 -2.29 10.94 2.73
CA GLN A 143 -3.03 10.10 1.80
C GLN A 143 -4.48 10.57 1.65
N ALA A 144 -5.19 10.82 2.76
CA ALA A 144 -6.56 11.35 2.71
C ALA A 144 -6.65 12.71 1.98
N LYS A 145 -5.68 13.61 2.24
CA LYS A 145 -5.55 14.93 1.60
C LYS A 145 -5.21 14.80 0.12
N LYS A 146 -4.32 13.88 -0.28
CA LYS A 146 -3.99 13.54 -1.68
C LYS A 146 -5.26 13.19 -2.45
N PHE A 147 -6.15 12.38 -1.88
CA PHE A 147 -7.44 12.05 -2.51
C PHE A 147 -8.54 13.08 -2.26
N HIS A 148 -8.25 14.22 -1.62
CA HIS A 148 -9.20 15.29 -1.34
C HIS A 148 -10.43 14.84 -0.54
N LEU A 149 -10.27 13.93 0.43
CA LEU A 149 -11.37 13.44 1.26
C LEU A 149 -11.82 14.46 2.32
N PRO A 150 -13.10 14.88 2.32
CA PRO A 150 -13.69 15.54 3.47
C PRO A 150 -13.63 14.63 4.70
N SER A 151 -13.22 15.18 5.84
CA SER A 151 -12.91 14.37 7.02
C SER A 151 -13.46 15.01 8.30
N ILE A 152 -13.86 14.15 9.24
CA ILE A 152 -14.21 14.51 10.62
C ILE A 152 -13.15 13.93 11.54
N PHE A 153 -12.73 14.67 12.55
CA PHE A 153 -11.76 14.20 13.53
C PHE A 153 -12.47 13.75 14.81
N PHE A 154 -12.04 12.62 15.35
CA PHE A 154 -12.47 12.11 16.65
C PHE A 154 -11.27 11.96 17.58
N ILE A 155 -11.18 12.83 18.60
CA ILE A 155 -10.21 12.74 19.68
C ILE A 155 -10.76 11.76 20.71
N ASN A 156 -10.27 10.53 20.62
CA ASN A 156 -10.63 9.40 21.47
C ASN A 156 -9.77 9.36 22.73
N LYS A 157 -10.11 8.45 23.66
CA LYS A 157 -9.34 8.18 24.89
C LYS A 157 -9.20 9.40 25.81
N MET A 158 -10.21 10.28 25.81
CA MET A 158 -10.27 11.44 26.71
C MET A 158 -10.35 11.06 28.20
N ASP A 159 -10.61 9.79 28.50
CA ASP A 159 -10.60 9.21 29.85
C ASP A 159 -9.19 8.97 30.41
N LYS A 160 -8.13 9.05 29.59
CA LYS A 160 -6.75 8.96 30.09
C LYS A 160 -6.36 10.20 30.89
N ASN A 161 -5.64 10.01 31.99
CA ASN A 161 -5.13 11.13 32.81
C ASN A 161 -4.23 12.10 32.03
N ALA A 162 -3.49 11.61 31.03
CA ALA A 162 -2.63 12.42 30.19
C ALA A 162 -3.38 13.09 29.02
N ALA A 163 -4.70 12.90 28.89
CA ALA A 163 -5.47 13.46 27.79
C ALA A 163 -5.61 14.98 27.91
N ASP A 164 -5.30 15.68 26.83
CA ASP A 164 -5.43 17.13 26.73
C ASP A 164 -6.05 17.49 25.39
N PHE A 165 -7.33 17.87 25.44
CA PHE A 165 -8.08 18.24 24.24
C PHE A 165 -7.51 19.46 23.54
N ARG A 166 -7.07 20.47 24.30
CA ARG A 166 -6.57 21.72 23.72
C ARG A 166 -5.27 21.47 22.98
N LYS A 167 -4.33 20.73 23.60
CA LYS A 167 -3.08 20.32 22.94
C LYS A 167 -3.33 19.43 21.73
N SER A 168 -4.31 18.54 21.80
CA SER A 168 -4.67 17.69 20.66
C SER A 168 -5.18 18.50 19.48
N VAL A 169 -6.08 19.47 19.71
CA VAL A 169 -6.56 20.40 18.68
C VAL A 169 -5.42 21.25 18.11
N GLU A 170 -4.54 21.76 18.97
CA GLU A 170 -3.38 22.57 18.55
C GLU A 170 -2.39 21.73 17.72
N SER A 171 -2.21 20.46 18.06
CA SER A 171 -1.40 19.52 17.29
C SER A 171 -1.96 19.26 15.88
N ILE A 172 -3.29 19.24 15.73
CA ILE A 172 -3.95 19.16 14.40
C ILE A 172 -3.62 20.42 13.59
N LYS A 173 -3.76 21.60 14.20
CA LYS A 173 -3.48 22.87 13.51
C LYS A 173 -2.04 22.97 13.05
N MET A 174 -1.09 22.67 13.94
CA MET A 174 0.33 22.84 13.70
C MET A 174 0.93 21.73 12.82
N LYS A 175 0.66 20.45 13.14
CA LYS A 175 1.32 19.32 12.46
C LYS A 175 0.62 18.88 11.18
N LEU A 176 -0.71 19.01 11.10
CA LEU A 176 -1.48 18.63 9.91
C LEU A 176 -1.76 19.82 8.97
N GLU A 177 -1.31 21.02 9.35
CA GLU A 177 -1.52 22.28 8.63
C GLU A 177 -3.01 22.57 8.38
N VAL A 178 -3.87 22.24 9.35
CA VAL A 178 -5.32 22.49 9.29
C VAL A 178 -5.67 23.64 10.22
N GLN A 179 -5.52 24.88 9.75
CA GLN A 179 -5.76 26.05 10.60
C GLN A 179 -7.21 26.11 11.14
N ASN A 180 -8.15 25.67 10.31
CA ASN A 180 -9.59 25.69 10.57
C ASN A 180 -10.10 24.36 11.16
N ALA A 181 -9.43 23.90 12.20
CA ALA A 181 -9.87 22.77 13.01
C ALA A 181 -10.90 23.28 14.03
N VAL A 182 -12.17 22.88 13.86
CA VAL A 182 -13.32 23.48 14.55
C VAL A 182 -13.96 22.47 15.50
N PRO A 183 -13.79 22.63 16.83
CA PRO A 183 -14.51 21.84 17.83
C PRO A 183 -16.03 22.02 17.70
N ILE A 184 -16.75 20.93 17.46
CA ILE A 184 -18.22 20.91 17.50
C ILE A 184 -18.76 20.40 18.84
N ASN A 185 -17.91 19.71 19.60
CA ASN A 185 -18.15 19.39 21.00
C ASN A 185 -16.92 19.74 21.84
N ILE A 186 -17.12 19.87 23.15
CA ILE A 186 -16.05 20.17 24.10
C ILE A 186 -16.11 19.19 25.28
N PRO A 187 -14.95 18.79 25.83
CA PRO A 187 -14.90 17.97 27.03
C PRO A 187 -15.24 18.81 28.26
N VAL A 188 -15.93 18.18 29.21
CA VAL A 188 -16.22 18.72 30.53
C VAL A 188 -15.35 17.98 31.55
N TYR A 189 -14.74 18.74 32.45
CA TYR A 189 -13.96 18.20 33.55
C TYR A 189 -14.70 18.40 34.87
N ASP A 190 -14.53 17.46 35.80
CA ASP A 190 -14.98 17.61 37.17
C ASP A 190 -14.04 18.53 37.98
N ASP A 191 -14.40 18.77 39.24
CA ASP A 191 -13.63 19.63 40.14
C ASP A 191 -12.22 19.07 40.44
N ASN A 192 -11.98 17.78 40.15
CA ASN A 192 -10.67 17.13 40.27
C ASN A 192 -9.86 17.17 38.96
N GLY A 193 -10.38 17.82 37.91
CA GLY A 193 -9.76 17.87 36.59
C GLY A 193 -9.89 16.58 35.78
N SER A 194 -10.69 15.60 36.24
CA SER A 194 -10.93 14.35 35.52
C SER A 194 -12.04 14.53 34.49
N PHE A 195 -11.93 13.83 33.37
CA PHE A 195 -12.93 13.89 32.30
C PHE A 195 -14.29 13.34 32.79
N SER A 196 -15.32 14.20 32.82
CA SER A 196 -16.63 13.89 33.38
C SER A 196 -17.75 13.81 32.36
N GLY A 197 -17.60 14.45 31.19
CA GLY A 197 -18.65 14.50 30.19
C GLY A 197 -18.27 15.24 28.91
N VAL A 198 -19.23 15.39 28.01
CA VAL A 198 -19.06 16.08 26.71
C VAL A 198 -20.26 16.97 26.45
N ILE A 199 -20.03 18.19 25.96
CA ILE A 199 -21.08 19.13 25.52
C ILE A 199 -21.09 19.20 24.00
N ASP A 200 -22.23 18.93 23.38
CA ASP A 200 -22.52 19.22 21.98
C ASP A 200 -22.93 20.70 21.84
N LEU A 201 -22.06 21.49 21.19
CA LEU A 201 -22.24 22.93 21.02
C LEU A 201 -23.34 23.28 20.01
N ILE A 202 -23.69 22.36 19.11
CA ILE A 202 -24.67 22.58 18.05
C ILE A 202 -26.06 22.33 18.59
N ASN A 203 -26.28 21.14 19.18
CA ASN A 203 -27.59 20.74 19.69
C ASN A 203 -27.84 21.19 21.14
N LYS A 204 -26.85 21.80 21.81
CA LYS A 204 -26.92 22.28 23.20
C LYS A 204 -27.24 21.15 24.19
N LYS A 205 -26.58 20.01 24.00
CA LYS A 205 -26.77 18.82 24.82
C LYS A 205 -25.52 18.47 25.59
N TYR A 206 -25.70 17.87 26.76
CA TYR A 206 -24.64 17.37 27.62
C TYR A 206 -24.77 15.86 27.78
N LEU A 207 -23.65 15.17 27.68
CA LEU A 207 -23.52 13.76 28.03
C LEU A 207 -22.63 13.64 29.27
N ASN A 208 -23.18 13.10 30.34
CA ASN A 208 -22.40 12.68 31.50
C ASN A 208 -21.80 11.29 31.22
N ILE A 209 -20.49 11.15 31.35
CA ILE A 209 -19.78 9.89 31.06
C ILE A 209 -19.67 9.02 32.32
N ASN A 210 -19.83 9.62 33.50
CA ASN A 210 -19.77 8.92 34.78
C ASN A 210 -21.14 8.35 35.20
N SER A 211 -22.23 8.74 34.53
CA SER A 211 -23.55 8.16 34.77
C SER A 211 -23.72 6.82 34.06
N ASN A 212 -24.47 5.90 34.68
CA ASN A 212 -24.94 4.69 34.00
C ASN A 212 -25.93 5.02 32.86
N GLU A 213 -26.56 6.19 32.92
CA GLU A 213 -27.43 6.69 31.87
C GLU A 213 -26.59 7.23 30.72
N THR A 214 -26.71 6.61 29.54
CA THR A 214 -26.04 6.99 28.30
C THR A 214 -26.85 8.00 27.48
N GLU A 215 -27.76 8.73 28.13
CA GLU A 215 -28.66 9.69 27.47
C GLU A 215 -28.01 11.07 27.37
N TRP A 216 -28.22 11.74 26.24
CA TRP A 216 -27.82 13.14 26.05
C TRP A 216 -28.93 14.05 26.58
N GLU A 217 -28.61 14.83 27.61
CA GLU A 217 -29.53 15.76 28.27
C GLU A 217 -29.49 17.13 27.62
N ASN A 218 -30.63 17.82 27.53
CA ASN A 218 -30.64 19.20 27.05
C ASN A 218 -30.10 20.15 28.13
N ILE A 219 -29.21 21.06 27.75
CA ILE A 219 -28.66 22.06 28.65
C ILE A 219 -29.63 23.23 28.74
N SER A 220 -30.21 23.45 29.93
CA SER A 220 -30.99 24.64 30.28
C SER A 220 -30.10 25.72 30.90
N GLU A 221 -30.60 26.96 30.95
CA GLU A 221 -29.94 28.11 31.61
C GLU A 221 -29.59 27.85 33.09
N THR A 222 -30.35 26.96 33.74
CA THR A 222 -30.14 26.57 35.14
C THR A 222 -29.03 25.52 35.33
N ASN A 223 -28.49 24.96 34.25
CA ASN A 223 -27.46 23.94 34.33
C ASN A 223 -26.10 24.58 34.65
N ARG A 224 -25.33 24.00 35.60
CA ARG A 224 -23.97 24.46 35.96
C ARG A 224 -23.03 24.57 34.75
N ARG A 225 -23.32 23.84 33.66
CA ARG A 225 -22.52 23.80 32.43
C ARG A 225 -23.02 24.74 31.33
N PHE A 226 -24.04 25.55 31.59
CA PHE A 226 -24.58 26.50 30.61
C PHE A 226 -23.53 27.51 30.15
N ASP A 227 -22.76 28.08 31.07
CA ASP A 227 -21.72 29.08 30.74
C ASP A 227 -20.59 28.48 29.87
N GLU A 228 -20.18 27.24 30.16
CA GLU A 228 -19.20 26.51 29.35
C GLU A 228 -19.71 26.29 27.93
N MET A 229 -20.98 25.91 27.78
CA MET A 229 -21.64 25.73 26.49
C MET A 229 -21.72 27.04 25.71
N VAL A 230 -22.14 28.14 26.35
CA VAL A 230 -22.24 29.46 25.70
C VAL A 230 -20.87 29.92 25.21
N SER A 231 -19.83 29.87 26.05
CA SER A 231 -18.48 30.30 25.66
C SER A 231 -17.89 29.44 24.54
N GLY A 232 -18.11 28.12 24.59
CA GLY A 232 -17.68 27.21 23.52
C GLY A 232 -18.40 27.51 22.21
N ARG A 233 -19.70 27.77 22.28
CA ARG A 233 -20.53 28.06 21.12
C ARG A 233 -20.19 29.41 20.50
N GLU A 234 -19.96 30.47 21.27
CA GLU A 234 -19.49 31.77 20.75
C GLU A 234 -18.21 31.63 19.92
N LYS A 235 -17.23 30.85 20.42
CA LYS A 235 -15.99 30.56 19.69
C LYS A 235 -16.25 29.78 18.39
N LEU A 236 -17.17 28.80 18.43
CA LEU A 236 -17.58 28.05 17.24
C LEU A 236 -18.19 28.97 16.19
N LEU A 237 -19.11 29.85 16.58
CA LEU A 237 -19.80 30.77 15.67
C LEU A 237 -18.84 31.79 15.07
N ALA A 238 -17.94 32.36 15.88
CA ALA A 238 -16.92 33.30 15.41
C ALA A 238 -16.01 32.66 14.36
N ASN A 239 -15.47 31.47 14.65
CA ASN A 239 -14.61 30.75 13.71
C ASN A 239 -15.35 30.37 12.40
N LEU A 240 -16.65 30.05 12.47
CA LEU A 240 -17.44 29.73 11.28
C LEU A 240 -17.75 30.97 10.44
N ALA A 241 -18.05 32.10 11.08
CA ALA A 241 -18.30 33.37 10.39
C ALA A 241 -17.07 33.87 9.62
N ASP A 242 -15.85 33.60 10.11
CA ASP A 242 -14.62 33.95 9.41
C ASP A 242 -14.40 33.12 8.12
N ILE A 243 -15.08 31.97 7.97
CA ILE A 243 -14.81 30.99 6.91
C ILE A 243 -15.95 30.89 5.89
N ASP A 244 -17.21 30.90 6.35
CA ASP A 244 -18.40 30.76 5.50
C ASP A 244 -19.11 32.11 5.39
N GLU A 245 -18.88 32.82 4.28
CA GLU A 245 -19.46 34.13 3.99
C GLU A 245 -21.01 34.15 4.09
N PRO A 246 -21.76 33.16 3.56
CA PRO A 246 -23.21 33.10 3.75
C PRO A 246 -23.63 33.03 5.23
N PHE A 247 -22.86 32.31 6.05
CA PHE A 247 -23.10 32.24 7.49
C PHE A 247 -22.73 33.54 8.21
N ALA A 248 -21.65 34.21 7.78
CA ALA A 248 -21.23 35.50 8.33
C ALA A 248 -22.33 36.56 8.19
N GLU A 249 -22.99 36.63 7.03
CA GLU A 249 -24.12 37.54 6.80
C GLU A 249 -25.27 37.26 7.77
N ILE A 250 -25.63 35.98 7.95
CA ILE A 250 -26.69 35.57 8.89
C ILE A 250 -26.30 35.91 10.33
N PHE A 251 -25.04 35.68 10.70
CA PHE A 251 -24.50 35.95 12.02
C PHE A 251 -24.52 37.46 12.36
N LEU A 252 -24.08 38.32 11.43
CA LEU A 252 -24.09 39.77 11.60
C LEU A 252 -25.51 40.37 11.58
N ALA A 253 -26.42 39.78 10.80
CA ALA A 253 -27.82 40.22 10.72
C ALA A 253 -28.62 39.94 12.00
N GLN A 254 -28.08 39.16 12.95
CA GLN A 254 -28.75 38.79 14.21
C GLN A 254 -28.10 39.42 15.46
N PRO A 255 -28.08 40.76 15.63
CA PRO A 255 -27.33 41.35 16.72
C PRO A 255 -27.91 41.12 18.13
N ASN A 256 -29.18 40.68 18.33
CA ASN A 256 -29.85 40.84 19.65
C ASN A 256 -31.05 39.90 19.98
N LYS A 257 -31.04 38.58 19.75
CA LYS A 257 -32.23 37.75 20.09
C LYS A 257 -31.98 36.45 20.85
N GLN A 258 -32.29 36.50 22.15
CA GLN A 258 -32.37 35.41 23.14
C GLN A 258 -33.62 34.49 22.99
N THR A 259 -34.45 34.64 21.95
CA THR A 259 -35.70 33.86 21.86
C THR A 259 -35.46 32.43 21.34
N LEU A 260 -35.85 31.42 22.14
CA LEU A 260 -35.71 29.96 21.88
C LEU A 260 -36.10 29.49 20.47
N LYS A 261 -37.13 30.08 19.84
CA LYS A 261 -37.58 29.75 18.46
C LYS A 261 -36.60 30.19 17.37
N GLU A 262 -35.88 31.28 17.56
CA GLU A 262 -34.87 31.76 16.59
C GLU A 262 -33.53 31.01 16.77
N SER A 263 -33.26 30.48 17.97
CA SER A 263 -32.07 29.66 18.24
C SER A 263 -32.04 28.34 17.45
N LEU A 264 -33.22 27.78 17.09
CA LEU A 264 -33.35 26.55 16.29
C LEU A 264 -33.08 26.77 14.79
N MET A 265 -33.45 27.93 14.25
CA MET A 265 -33.07 28.31 12.87
C MET A 265 -31.55 28.43 12.77
N LEU A 266 -30.92 29.01 13.80
CA LEU A 266 -29.47 29.13 13.87
C LEU A 266 -28.78 27.76 13.94
N ASP A 267 -29.30 26.78 14.69
CA ASP A 267 -28.72 25.43 14.80
C ASP A 267 -28.61 24.72 13.42
N LYS A 268 -29.66 24.83 12.59
CA LYS A 268 -29.66 24.24 11.24
C LYS A 268 -28.71 24.98 10.31
N GLU A 269 -28.64 26.31 10.39
CA GLU A 269 -27.71 27.10 9.58
C GLU A 269 -26.25 26.86 9.97
N ILE A 270 -25.94 26.68 11.25
CA ILE A 270 -24.61 26.27 11.74
C ILE A 270 -24.23 24.92 11.12
N SER A 271 -25.13 23.93 11.19
CA SER A 271 -24.88 22.61 10.62
C SER A 271 -24.66 22.66 9.11
N ASN A 272 -25.45 23.48 8.39
CA ASN A 272 -25.28 23.71 6.96
C ASN A 272 -23.94 24.40 6.63
N ALA A 273 -23.53 25.39 7.43
CA ALA A 273 -22.26 26.10 7.26
C ALA A 273 -21.07 25.15 7.48
N ILE A 274 -21.09 24.36 8.55
CA ILE A 274 -20.10 23.32 8.82
C ILE A 274 -20.07 22.33 7.66
N ARG A 275 -21.23 21.89 7.16
CA ARG A 275 -21.30 20.99 5.99
C ARG A 275 -20.64 21.61 4.77
N ARG A 276 -21.00 22.84 4.36
CA ARG A 276 -20.38 23.52 3.21
C ARG A 276 -18.87 23.66 3.37
N ALA A 277 -18.42 24.08 4.54
CA ALA A 277 -17.00 24.27 4.84
C ALA A 277 -16.23 22.93 4.89
N THR A 278 -16.86 21.85 5.34
CA THR A 278 -16.29 20.50 5.35
C THR A 278 -16.19 19.93 3.93
N LEU A 279 -17.24 20.10 3.12
CA LEU A 279 -17.27 19.64 1.73
C LEU A 279 -16.24 20.37 0.85
N SER A 280 -16.03 21.66 1.09
CA SER A 280 -14.96 22.44 0.44
C SER A 280 -13.56 22.14 0.99
N ARG A 281 -13.45 21.36 2.08
CA ARG A 281 -12.22 21.04 2.82
C ARG A 281 -11.54 22.26 3.45
N CYS A 282 -12.29 23.34 3.67
CA CYS A 282 -11.80 24.53 4.35
C CYS A 282 -11.88 24.36 5.87
N VAL A 283 -12.75 23.50 6.37
CA VAL A 283 -12.94 23.20 7.81
C VAL A 283 -12.87 21.71 8.04
N VAL A 284 -12.36 21.36 9.22
CA VAL A 284 -12.42 19.99 9.75
C VAL A 284 -13.16 20.03 11.09
N PRO A 285 -14.35 19.39 11.19
CA PRO A 285 -15.08 19.26 12.45
C PRO A 285 -14.30 18.35 13.42
N ILE A 286 -14.15 18.79 14.67
CA ILE A 286 -13.50 18.02 15.74
C ILE A 286 -14.53 17.59 16.76
N ILE A 287 -14.54 16.29 17.04
CA ILE A 287 -15.37 15.61 18.03
C ILE A 287 -14.43 15.00 19.08
N CYS A 288 -14.75 15.08 20.36
CA CYS A 288 -14.06 14.38 21.45
C CYS A 288 -14.96 13.40 22.18
N GLY A 289 -14.37 12.35 22.76
CA GLY A 289 -15.08 11.37 23.57
C GLY A 289 -14.21 10.22 24.05
N THR A 290 -14.86 9.17 24.55
CA THR A 290 -14.21 7.90 24.96
C THR A 290 -15.01 6.72 24.43
N ALA A 291 -14.52 6.11 23.35
CA ALA A 291 -15.18 4.96 22.76
C ALA A 291 -15.17 3.73 23.70
N LEU A 292 -14.16 3.62 24.57
CA LEU A 292 -14.05 2.47 25.47
C LEU A 292 -15.08 2.54 26.60
N ARG A 293 -15.09 3.64 27.37
CA ARG A 293 -15.88 3.79 28.60
C ARG A 293 -17.33 4.16 28.36
N CYS A 294 -17.63 4.99 27.37
CA CYS A 294 -18.99 5.43 27.09
C CYS A 294 -19.23 5.52 25.58
N ALA A 295 -19.82 4.46 25.00
CA ALA A 295 -20.11 4.41 23.57
C ALA A 295 -20.95 5.60 23.10
N ALA A 296 -21.90 6.10 23.91
CA ALA A 296 -22.73 7.25 23.56
C ALA A 296 -21.93 8.55 23.29
N SER A 297 -20.69 8.65 23.76
CA SER A 297 -19.79 9.77 23.43
C SER A 297 -19.34 9.78 21.96
N ALA A 298 -19.42 8.64 21.27
CA ALA A 298 -19.15 8.53 19.84
C ALA A 298 -20.39 8.80 18.97
N LEU A 299 -21.58 8.97 19.56
CA LEU A 299 -22.83 9.23 18.82
C LEU A 299 -22.76 10.51 17.94
N PRO A 300 -22.15 11.62 18.39
CA PRO A 300 -21.93 12.79 17.52
C PRO A 300 -21.10 12.49 16.27
N VAL A 301 -20.24 11.46 16.29
CA VAL A 301 -19.51 11.02 15.09
C VAL A 301 -20.46 10.44 14.06
N LEU A 302 -21.41 9.58 14.47
CA LEU A 302 -22.43 9.03 13.57
C LEU A 302 -23.33 10.11 12.99
N ASP A 303 -23.73 11.08 13.81
CA ASP A 303 -24.53 12.22 13.35
C ASP A 303 -23.73 13.09 12.38
N GLY A 304 -22.48 13.40 12.72
CA GLY A 304 -21.59 14.16 11.84
C GLY A 304 -21.32 13.48 10.49
N VAL A 305 -21.27 12.14 10.43
CA VAL A 305 -21.17 11.41 9.16
C VAL A 305 -22.35 11.70 8.25
N VAL A 306 -23.56 11.75 8.79
CA VAL A 306 -24.75 12.05 8.00
C VAL A 306 -24.79 13.53 7.62
N ASP A 307 -24.51 14.40 8.60
CA ASP A 307 -24.72 15.83 8.49
C ASP A 307 -23.60 16.55 7.72
N TYR A 308 -22.33 16.16 7.89
CA TYR A 308 -21.17 16.90 7.32
C TYR A 308 -20.46 16.19 6.17
N LEU A 309 -20.46 14.85 6.11
CA LEU A 309 -19.76 14.13 5.04
C LEU A 309 -20.58 14.06 3.74
N PRO A 310 -19.89 13.94 2.58
CA PRO A 310 -20.54 13.90 1.28
C PRO A 310 -21.28 12.60 1.00
N SER A 311 -22.28 12.71 0.13
CA SER A 311 -22.87 11.60 -0.61
C SER A 311 -22.05 11.27 -1.87
N PRO A 312 -22.20 10.05 -2.42
CA PRO A 312 -21.59 9.67 -3.69
C PRO A 312 -21.86 10.64 -4.84
N LEU A 313 -23.06 11.24 -4.87
CA LEU A 313 -23.47 12.17 -5.93
C LEU A 313 -22.72 13.50 -5.86
N GLU A 314 -22.43 13.99 -4.66
CA GLU A 314 -21.68 15.23 -4.46
C GLU A 314 -20.20 15.02 -4.78
N ARG A 315 -19.67 13.82 -4.49
CA ARG A 315 -18.25 13.50 -4.66
C ARG A 315 -17.86 13.15 -6.10
N ASN A 316 -18.67 12.35 -6.79
CA ASN A 316 -18.26 11.63 -8.01
C ASN A 316 -18.80 12.24 -9.31
N GLN A 317 -19.16 13.52 -9.31
CA GLN A 317 -19.75 14.21 -10.47
C GLN A 317 -18.89 14.10 -11.74
N SER A 318 -17.57 14.19 -11.60
CA SER A 318 -16.64 14.06 -12.74
C SER A 318 -16.71 12.66 -13.37
N ILE A 319 -16.90 11.61 -12.56
CA ILE A 319 -17.03 10.23 -13.08
C ILE A 319 -18.36 10.09 -13.82
N SER A 320 -19.45 10.62 -13.27
CA SER A 320 -20.76 10.67 -13.93
C SER A 320 -20.71 11.43 -15.25
N SER A 321 -19.92 12.50 -15.36
CA SER A 321 -19.76 13.24 -16.62
C SER A 321 -19.04 12.45 -17.73
N VAL A 322 -18.19 11.49 -17.36
CA VAL A 322 -17.41 10.68 -18.32
C VAL A 322 -18.19 9.45 -18.73
N PHE A 323 -18.68 8.67 -17.76
CA PHE A 323 -19.37 7.39 -18.02
C PHE A 323 -20.88 7.55 -18.25
N GLY A 324 -21.47 8.70 -17.89
CA GLY A 324 -22.91 8.90 -17.97
C GLY A 324 -23.66 7.88 -17.12
N ASP A 325 -24.68 7.27 -17.71
CA ASP A 325 -25.50 6.23 -17.07
C ASP A 325 -24.95 4.81 -17.25
N HIS A 326 -23.86 4.64 -18.03
CA HIS A 326 -23.24 3.33 -18.20
C HIS A 326 -22.61 2.85 -16.90
N LEU A 327 -22.58 1.53 -16.71
CA LEU A 327 -21.90 0.93 -15.56
C LEU A 327 -20.42 1.33 -15.56
N SER A 328 -19.97 1.93 -14.45
CA SER A 328 -18.55 2.06 -14.12
C SER A 328 -18.33 1.64 -12.68
N ALA A 329 -17.39 0.73 -12.49
CA ALA A 329 -17.09 0.19 -11.18
C ALA A 329 -15.59 -0.08 -11.02
N LEU A 330 -15.07 0.09 -9.80
CA LEU A 330 -13.67 -0.13 -9.48
C LEU A 330 -13.54 -1.31 -8.53
N ILE A 331 -12.71 -2.28 -8.88
CA ILE A 331 -12.30 -3.33 -7.95
C ILE A 331 -11.23 -2.73 -7.05
N PHE A 332 -11.51 -2.64 -5.75
CA PHE A 332 -10.57 -2.05 -4.79
C PHE A 332 -9.94 -3.08 -3.85
N LYS A 333 -10.54 -4.26 -3.75
CA LYS A 333 -10.01 -5.37 -2.96
C LYS A 333 -10.40 -6.70 -3.58
N ILE A 334 -9.49 -7.66 -3.55
CA ILE A 334 -9.75 -9.05 -3.89
C ILE A 334 -9.43 -9.92 -2.68
N ARG A 335 -10.24 -10.96 -2.47
CA ARG A 335 -10.04 -11.98 -1.46
C ARG A 335 -10.39 -13.34 -2.05
N HIS A 336 -9.62 -14.37 -1.77
CA HIS A 336 -9.97 -15.74 -2.09
C HIS A 336 -10.72 -16.37 -0.92
N ASP A 337 -11.86 -16.98 -1.23
CA ASP A 337 -12.65 -17.80 -0.32
C ASP A 337 -12.61 -19.25 -0.79
N THR A 338 -12.47 -20.20 0.14
CA THR A 338 -12.32 -21.62 -0.16
C THR A 338 -13.57 -22.23 -0.84
N ARG A 339 -14.76 -21.66 -0.61
CA ARG A 339 -16.03 -22.14 -1.15
C ARG A 339 -16.48 -21.36 -2.38
N MET A 340 -16.31 -20.04 -2.36
CA MET A 340 -16.82 -19.14 -3.39
C MET A 340 -15.77 -18.75 -4.45
N GLY A 341 -14.51 -19.13 -4.25
CA GLY A 341 -13.39 -18.75 -5.11
C GLY A 341 -13.01 -17.28 -4.93
N GLN A 342 -12.60 -16.65 -6.03
CA GLN A 342 -12.18 -15.25 -6.03
C GLN A 342 -13.37 -14.29 -5.81
N LEU A 343 -13.31 -13.51 -4.73
CA LEU A 343 -14.26 -12.47 -4.37
C LEU A 343 -13.63 -11.09 -4.63
N GLY A 344 -14.21 -10.32 -5.55
CA GLY A 344 -13.82 -8.94 -5.83
C GLY A 344 -14.77 -7.96 -5.15
N PHE A 345 -14.25 -7.13 -4.25
CA PHE A 345 -14.99 -6.01 -3.68
C PHE A 345 -14.95 -4.85 -4.67
N VAL A 346 -16.14 -4.35 -5.00
CA VAL A 346 -16.36 -3.39 -6.06
C VAL A 346 -17.11 -2.17 -5.56
N ARG A 347 -16.59 -1.01 -5.92
CA ARG A 347 -17.26 0.28 -5.79
C ARG A 347 -17.98 0.61 -7.09
N VAL A 348 -19.31 0.69 -7.08
CA VAL A 348 -20.10 1.09 -8.26
C VAL A 348 -20.24 2.62 -8.26
N TYR A 349 -19.70 3.29 -9.27
CA TYR A 349 -19.76 4.75 -9.40
C TYR A 349 -20.94 5.23 -10.23
N THR A 350 -21.19 4.58 -11.38
CA THR A 350 -22.30 4.90 -12.29
C THR A 350 -22.98 3.63 -12.76
N GLY A 351 -24.23 3.77 -13.23
CA GLY A 351 -25.04 2.64 -13.68
C GLY A 351 -25.43 1.67 -12.58
N GLU A 352 -25.69 0.43 -12.97
CA GLU A 352 -26.13 -0.64 -12.07
C GLU A 352 -25.46 -1.97 -12.43
N LEU A 353 -25.05 -2.71 -11.40
CA LEU A 353 -24.43 -4.01 -11.53
C LEU A 353 -25.51 -5.09 -11.30
N LYS A 354 -25.75 -5.94 -12.30
CA LYS A 354 -26.83 -6.96 -12.28
C LYS A 354 -26.30 -8.36 -12.09
N ASN A 355 -26.95 -9.14 -11.25
CA ASN A 355 -26.57 -10.52 -10.97
C ASN A 355 -26.71 -11.37 -12.26
N GLY A 356 -25.70 -12.17 -12.59
CA GLY A 356 -25.64 -12.98 -13.80
C GLY A 356 -25.29 -12.22 -15.08
N SER A 357 -25.01 -10.92 -15.01
CA SER A 357 -24.57 -10.14 -16.17
C SER A 357 -23.14 -10.50 -16.61
N ALA A 358 -22.76 -10.06 -17.80
CA ALA A 358 -21.36 -10.00 -18.21
C ALA A 358 -20.86 -8.58 -18.02
N VAL A 359 -19.62 -8.44 -17.55
CA VAL A 359 -18.95 -7.14 -17.37
C VAL A 359 -17.62 -7.16 -18.11
N TYR A 360 -17.25 -6.03 -18.67
CA TYR A 360 -16.00 -5.86 -19.40
C TYR A 360 -14.97 -5.18 -18.52
N ASN A 361 -13.82 -5.83 -18.32
CA ASN A 361 -12.68 -5.24 -17.65
C ASN A 361 -11.91 -4.38 -18.65
N SER A 362 -12.06 -3.05 -18.55
CA SER A 362 -11.41 -2.09 -19.46
C SER A 362 -9.92 -1.92 -19.19
N THR A 363 -9.43 -2.39 -18.04
CA THR A 363 -8.00 -2.41 -17.71
C THR A 363 -7.28 -3.52 -18.46
N ARG A 364 -7.87 -4.72 -18.50
CA ARG A 364 -7.27 -5.91 -19.12
C ARG A 364 -7.84 -6.30 -20.48
N ASN A 365 -8.80 -5.53 -20.99
CA ASN A 365 -9.52 -5.81 -22.23
C ASN A 365 -10.18 -7.21 -22.26
N PHE A 366 -10.66 -7.69 -21.12
CA PHE A 366 -11.22 -9.04 -20.95
C PHE A 366 -12.69 -8.99 -20.52
N MET A 367 -13.50 -9.93 -21.00
CA MET A 367 -14.91 -10.04 -20.62
C MET A 367 -15.10 -11.08 -19.52
N GLU A 368 -15.58 -10.65 -18.36
CA GLU A 368 -15.93 -11.51 -17.24
C GLU A 368 -17.41 -11.90 -17.35
N HIS A 369 -17.70 -13.20 -17.34
CA HIS A 369 -19.05 -13.73 -17.55
C HIS A 369 -19.65 -14.34 -16.29
N LYS A 370 -20.98 -14.29 -16.18
CA LYS A 370 -21.77 -14.97 -15.11
C LYS A 370 -21.36 -14.54 -13.70
N ILE A 371 -21.16 -13.24 -13.51
CA ILE A 371 -20.81 -12.71 -12.19
C ILE A 371 -21.96 -12.90 -11.19
N ARG A 372 -21.64 -13.28 -9.95
CA ARG A 372 -22.60 -13.32 -8.85
C ARG A 372 -22.39 -12.15 -7.91
N ILE A 373 -23.46 -11.52 -7.47
CA ILE A 373 -23.39 -10.29 -6.66
C ILE A 373 -23.89 -10.53 -5.25
N PHE A 374 -23.12 -10.02 -4.29
CA PHE A 374 -23.42 -10.04 -2.87
C PHE A 374 -23.25 -8.63 -2.29
N VAL A 375 -23.91 -8.37 -1.16
CA VAL A 375 -23.67 -7.18 -0.34
C VAL A 375 -23.09 -7.64 0.99
N PRO A 376 -21.97 -7.04 1.45
CA PRO A 376 -21.38 -7.38 2.73
C PRO A 376 -22.23 -6.77 3.86
N HIS A 377 -22.69 -7.63 4.77
CA HIS A 377 -23.50 -7.24 5.91
C HIS A 377 -23.00 -7.92 7.18
N SER A 378 -22.30 -7.14 8.02
CA SER A 378 -21.54 -7.66 9.16
C SER A 378 -20.55 -8.72 8.68
N ASP A 379 -20.85 -10.00 8.94
CA ASP A 379 -19.97 -11.13 8.66
C ASP A 379 -20.47 -11.99 7.49
N GLU A 380 -21.67 -11.71 6.97
CA GLU A 380 -22.32 -12.52 5.94
C GLU A 380 -22.42 -11.78 4.59
N LEU A 381 -22.25 -12.54 3.51
CA LEU A 381 -22.46 -12.08 2.15
C LEU A 381 -23.89 -12.38 1.71
N LYS A 382 -24.74 -11.36 1.67
CA LYS A 382 -26.15 -11.50 1.26
C LYS A 382 -26.26 -11.45 -0.27
N PRO A 383 -26.76 -12.51 -0.95
CA PRO A 383 -26.94 -12.48 -2.39
C PRO A 383 -27.97 -11.43 -2.78
N THR A 384 -27.66 -10.62 -3.79
CA THR A 384 -28.51 -9.50 -4.21
C THR A 384 -28.68 -9.51 -5.74
N SER A 385 -29.84 -9.11 -6.23
CA SER A 385 -30.13 -9.09 -7.67
C SER A 385 -29.46 -7.93 -8.41
N VAL A 386 -29.44 -6.74 -7.80
CA VAL A 386 -28.88 -5.52 -8.40
C VAL A 386 -28.22 -4.66 -7.33
N VAL A 387 -27.06 -4.07 -7.67
CA VAL A 387 -26.42 -3.02 -6.87
C VAL A 387 -26.29 -1.75 -7.72
N LYS A 388 -26.88 -0.66 -7.22
CA LYS A 388 -26.89 0.65 -7.90
C LYS A 388 -25.67 1.50 -7.56
N ALA A 389 -25.40 2.49 -8.41
CA ALA A 389 -24.40 3.53 -8.21
C ALA A 389 -24.37 4.10 -6.77
N GLY A 390 -23.16 4.35 -6.28
CA GLY A 390 -22.87 4.87 -4.94
C GLY A 390 -22.79 3.80 -3.85
N ASN A 391 -22.97 2.51 -4.17
CA ASN A 391 -22.85 1.40 -3.23
C ASN A 391 -21.58 0.56 -3.45
N ILE A 392 -21.33 -0.31 -2.48
CA ILE A 392 -20.29 -1.33 -2.53
C ILE A 392 -20.96 -2.70 -2.72
N ALA A 393 -20.39 -3.50 -3.60
CA ALA A 393 -20.79 -4.88 -3.89
C ALA A 393 -19.60 -5.82 -3.72
N VAL A 394 -19.89 -7.09 -3.51
CA VAL A 394 -18.90 -8.18 -3.62
C VAL A 394 -19.31 -9.03 -4.81
N ILE A 395 -18.37 -9.28 -5.72
CA ILE A 395 -18.59 -10.05 -6.93
C ILE A 395 -17.82 -11.36 -6.83
N SER A 396 -18.45 -12.48 -7.20
CA SER A 396 -17.76 -13.75 -7.42
C SER A 396 -17.83 -14.18 -8.89
N GLY A 397 -16.91 -15.06 -9.29
CA GLY A 397 -16.80 -15.56 -10.67
C GLY A 397 -15.84 -14.78 -11.56
N LEU A 398 -14.99 -13.93 -10.98
CA LEU A 398 -13.92 -13.23 -11.68
C LEU A 398 -12.75 -14.18 -11.97
N GLN A 399 -12.13 -14.07 -13.14
CA GLN A 399 -11.01 -14.92 -13.55
C GLN A 399 -9.70 -14.14 -13.72
N GLN A 400 -9.75 -13.03 -14.45
CA GLN A 400 -8.57 -12.24 -14.83
C GLN A 400 -8.50 -10.89 -14.14
N THR A 401 -9.52 -10.51 -13.40
CA THR A 401 -9.60 -9.22 -12.73
C THR A 401 -8.70 -9.17 -11.48
N PHE A 402 -7.94 -8.07 -11.33
CA PHE A 402 -7.09 -7.79 -10.16
C PHE A 402 -7.58 -6.54 -9.40
N THR A 403 -7.06 -6.37 -8.20
CA THR A 403 -7.21 -5.15 -7.39
C THR A 403 -6.72 -3.93 -8.20
N GLY A 404 -7.59 -2.94 -8.38
CA GLY A 404 -7.35 -1.71 -9.16
C GLY A 404 -7.99 -1.68 -10.55
N ASP A 405 -8.55 -2.79 -11.03
CA ASP A 405 -9.15 -2.87 -12.36
C ASP A 405 -10.50 -2.14 -12.45
N THR A 406 -10.78 -1.57 -13.62
CA THR A 406 -12.05 -0.92 -13.94
C THR A 406 -12.99 -1.90 -14.67
N LEU A 407 -14.20 -2.06 -14.14
CA LEU A 407 -15.29 -2.82 -14.76
C LEU A 407 -16.33 -1.88 -15.38
N VAL A 408 -16.72 -2.16 -16.61
CA VAL A 408 -17.79 -1.46 -17.34
C VAL A 408 -18.78 -2.44 -17.94
N GLU A 409 -19.90 -1.94 -18.44
CA GLU A 409 -20.96 -2.77 -19.04
C GLU A 409 -20.47 -3.58 -20.25
N ASN A 410 -19.77 -2.93 -21.19
CA ASN A 410 -19.25 -3.56 -22.40
C ASN A 410 -18.14 -2.69 -23.03
N GLU A 411 -17.46 -3.22 -24.05
CA GLU A 411 -16.39 -2.50 -24.75
C GLU A 411 -16.89 -1.19 -25.41
N HIS A 412 -18.16 -1.13 -25.84
CA HIS A 412 -18.73 0.08 -26.42
C HIS A 412 -18.85 1.21 -25.39
N ALA A 413 -19.29 0.89 -24.16
CA ALA A 413 -19.34 1.84 -23.05
C ALA A 413 -17.94 2.39 -22.71
N ALA A 414 -16.90 1.55 -22.73
CA ALA A 414 -15.52 1.99 -22.55
C ALA A 414 -15.08 3.00 -23.65
N ARG A 415 -15.46 2.76 -24.90
CA ARG A 415 -15.18 3.68 -26.02
C ARG A 415 -15.92 5.00 -25.88
N ILE A 416 -17.20 4.98 -25.49
CA ILE A 416 -17.99 6.20 -25.24
C ILE A 416 -17.34 7.02 -24.12
N ALA A 417 -17.03 6.38 -22.99
CA ALA A 417 -16.38 7.03 -21.86
C ALA A 417 -15.06 7.70 -22.28
N THR A 418 -14.26 7.01 -23.10
CA THR A 418 -12.99 7.56 -23.62
C THR A 418 -13.21 8.79 -24.49
N LYS A 419 -14.23 8.78 -25.37
CA LYS A 419 -14.61 9.93 -26.18
C LYS A 419 -15.07 11.11 -25.32
N ASN A 420 -15.90 10.85 -24.32
CA ASN A 420 -16.41 11.88 -23.40
C ASN A 420 -15.27 12.51 -22.58
N TYR A 421 -14.36 11.68 -22.05
CA TYR A 421 -13.17 12.15 -21.35
C TYR A 421 -12.31 13.07 -22.22
N HIS A 422 -12.06 12.70 -23.48
CA HIS A 422 -11.31 13.56 -24.41
C HIS A 422 -12.01 14.90 -24.65
N LYS A 423 -13.34 14.92 -24.83
CA LYS A 423 -14.11 16.16 -24.99
C LYS A 423 -13.99 17.07 -23.77
N LEU A 424 -14.06 16.50 -22.56
CA LEU A 424 -13.88 17.23 -21.29
C LEU A 424 -12.46 17.80 -21.13
N MET A 425 -11.43 17.06 -21.54
CA MET A 425 -10.03 17.46 -21.36
C MET A 425 -9.48 18.43 -22.42
N GLN A 426 -10.03 18.46 -23.64
CA GLN A 426 -9.59 19.35 -24.71
C GLN A 426 -9.52 20.85 -24.32
N PRO A 427 -10.55 21.47 -23.71
CA PRO A 427 -10.47 22.87 -23.32
C PRO A 427 -9.48 23.14 -22.18
N LEU A 428 -9.28 22.17 -21.28
CA LEU A 428 -8.37 22.28 -20.14
C LEU A 428 -6.89 22.23 -20.56
N ARG A 429 -6.55 21.50 -21.63
CA ARG A 429 -5.18 21.46 -22.18
C ARG A 429 -4.76 22.73 -22.91
N ARG A 430 -5.71 23.48 -23.50
CA ARG A 430 -5.40 24.72 -24.25
C ARG A 430 -5.07 25.91 -23.36
N LYS A 431 -5.57 25.93 -22.13
CA LYS A 431 -5.10 26.86 -21.10
C LYS A 431 -3.95 26.15 -20.40
N ASN A 432 -2.71 26.63 -20.51
CA ASN A 432 -1.54 26.13 -19.74
C ASN A 432 -1.69 26.34 -18.21
N ARG A 433 -2.83 25.99 -17.64
CA ARG A 433 -3.20 26.06 -16.22
C ARG A 433 -3.36 24.66 -15.62
N VAL A 434 -2.67 23.66 -16.18
CA VAL A 434 -2.77 22.28 -15.67
C VAL A 434 -1.87 22.12 -14.43
N GLN A 435 -2.30 22.72 -13.33
CA GLN A 435 -2.20 22.10 -12.01
C GLN A 435 -3.57 21.45 -11.68
N ASN A 436 -4.14 20.65 -12.61
CA ASN A 436 -5.39 19.95 -12.36
C ASN A 436 -5.14 18.58 -11.72
N GLN A 437 -4.55 18.60 -10.52
CA GLN A 437 -4.28 17.40 -9.71
C GLN A 437 -5.54 16.55 -9.46
N SER A 438 -6.73 17.17 -9.43
CA SER A 438 -7.99 16.50 -9.12
C SER A 438 -8.49 15.55 -10.23
N HIS A 439 -8.20 15.81 -11.51
CA HIS A 439 -8.57 14.89 -12.60
C HIS A 439 -7.58 13.71 -12.73
N ASP A 440 -6.28 13.96 -12.51
CA ASP A 440 -5.22 12.93 -12.47
C ASP A 440 -5.51 11.84 -11.43
N LEU A 441 -6.18 12.20 -10.33
CA LEU A 441 -6.51 11.27 -9.25
C LEU A 441 -7.68 10.34 -9.58
N LEU A 442 -8.61 10.79 -10.43
CA LEU A 442 -9.83 10.05 -10.76
C LEU A 442 -9.66 9.14 -11.98
N PHE A 443 -8.83 9.53 -12.96
CA PHE A 443 -8.64 8.79 -14.21
C PHE A 443 -7.16 8.52 -14.48
N HIS A 444 -6.83 7.32 -14.96
CA HIS A 444 -5.48 7.07 -15.45
C HIS A 444 -5.33 7.74 -16.82
N HIS A 445 -4.35 8.65 -16.96
CA HIS A 445 -4.16 9.37 -18.21
C HIS A 445 -3.63 8.47 -19.31
N ILE A 446 -4.32 8.47 -20.45
CA ILE A 446 -3.75 8.06 -21.73
C ILE A 446 -2.72 9.12 -22.11
N LYS A 447 -1.44 8.91 -21.77
CA LYS A 447 -0.34 9.74 -22.27
C LYS A 447 -0.10 9.40 -23.74
N LEU A 448 -0.46 10.32 -24.63
CA LEU A 448 0.11 10.41 -25.97
C LEU A 448 1.38 11.27 -25.83
N ASN A 449 2.55 10.65 -25.69
CA ASN A 449 3.83 11.34 -25.88
C ASN A 449 4.34 10.98 -27.28
N ASP A 450 4.68 11.99 -28.09
CA ASP A 450 5.52 11.92 -29.29
C ASP A 450 5.62 10.54 -29.98
N GLY A 451 4.54 10.10 -30.62
CA GLY A 451 4.57 8.98 -31.56
C GLY A 451 4.75 7.57 -30.98
N HIS A 452 5.01 7.42 -29.67
CA HIS A 452 5.07 6.11 -29.01
C HIS A 452 4.04 6.03 -27.88
N LEU A 453 2.96 5.29 -28.13
CA LEU A 453 2.05 4.83 -27.08
C LEU A 453 2.88 4.13 -25.99
N LYS A 454 2.62 4.41 -24.70
CA LYS A 454 2.72 3.30 -23.73
C LYS A 454 1.67 2.30 -24.23
N GLU A 455 2.11 1.18 -24.79
CA GLU A 455 1.31 0.27 -25.64
C GLU A 455 0.03 -0.28 -24.97
N ASP A 456 -0.15 -0.11 -23.65
CA ASP A 456 -1.09 -0.94 -22.89
C ASP A 456 -2.48 -0.35 -22.60
N VAL A 457 -2.72 0.96 -22.75
CA VAL A 457 -3.99 1.59 -22.28
C VAL A 457 -4.89 2.03 -23.45
N LYS A 458 -5.80 1.14 -23.86
CA LYS A 458 -6.74 1.35 -24.98
C LYS A 458 -7.96 2.19 -24.64
N TYR A 459 -8.40 2.19 -23.39
CA TYR A 459 -9.62 2.84 -22.91
C TYR A 459 -9.37 3.71 -21.69
N VAL A 460 -10.23 4.71 -21.45
CA VAL A 460 -10.21 5.45 -20.19
C VAL A 460 -10.50 4.49 -19.03
N GLN A 461 -9.63 4.52 -18.04
CA GLN A 461 -9.74 3.72 -16.82
C GLN A 461 -9.99 4.66 -15.65
N LEU A 462 -10.81 4.22 -14.70
CA LEU A 462 -10.75 4.82 -13.37
C LEU A 462 -9.31 4.64 -12.91
N ALA A 463 -8.70 5.66 -12.31
CA ALA A 463 -7.31 5.51 -11.90
C ALA A 463 -7.21 4.25 -11.02
N GLY A 464 -6.20 3.42 -11.29
CA GLY A 464 -6.01 2.18 -10.56
C GLY A 464 -5.38 2.46 -9.21
N ILE A 465 -4.74 1.45 -8.66
CA ILE A 465 -3.92 1.60 -7.46
C ILE A 465 -2.51 1.95 -7.93
N GLN A 466 -1.95 3.04 -7.39
CA GLN A 466 -0.51 3.27 -7.52
C GLN A 466 0.18 2.38 -6.49
N THR A 467 0.77 1.28 -6.94
CA THR A 467 1.57 0.42 -6.08
C THR A 467 2.87 1.14 -5.75
N PRO A 468 3.16 1.44 -4.47
CA PRO A 468 4.47 1.92 -4.08
C PRO A 468 5.52 0.83 -4.36
N ASP A 469 6.76 1.25 -4.62
CA ASP A 469 7.83 0.31 -4.91
C ASP A 469 8.13 -0.55 -3.68
N PRO A 470 8.43 -1.85 -3.87
CA PRO A 470 8.77 -2.72 -2.77
C PRO A 470 10.09 -2.28 -2.13
N VAL A 471 10.09 -2.21 -0.81
CA VAL A 471 11.24 -1.76 -0.02
C VAL A 471 11.88 -2.90 0.80
N PHE A 472 11.25 -4.07 0.86
CA PHE A 472 11.79 -5.24 1.53
C PHE A 472 11.90 -6.42 0.57
N PHE A 473 13.02 -7.12 0.63
CA PHE A 473 13.35 -8.24 -0.24
C PHE A 473 13.77 -9.44 0.59
N CYS A 474 13.24 -10.61 0.29
CA CYS A 474 13.64 -11.87 0.91
C CYS A 474 13.49 -13.03 -0.06
N THR A 475 14.25 -14.10 0.18
CA THR A 475 14.10 -15.34 -0.57
C THR A 475 12.88 -16.09 -0.06
N ILE A 476 12.15 -16.72 -0.97
CA ILE A 476 11.06 -17.63 -0.61
C ILE A 476 11.21 -18.96 -1.35
N GLU A 477 11.07 -20.06 -0.61
CA GLU A 477 11.19 -21.41 -1.16
C GLU A 477 10.03 -22.31 -0.70
N PRO A 478 9.54 -23.19 -1.59
CA PRO A 478 8.53 -24.17 -1.22
C PRO A 478 9.10 -25.21 -0.23
N PRO A 479 8.25 -25.84 0.60
CA PRO A 479 8.70 -26.85 1.57
C PRO A 479 9.33 -28.08 0.91
N ASP A 480 8.80 -28.50 -0.24
CA ASP A 480 9.31 -29.62 -1.02
C ASP A 480 8.99 -29.45 -2.52
N ASN A 481 9.64 -30.28 -3.35
CA ASN A 481 9.41 -30.29 -4.80
C ASN A 481 7.98 -30.70 -5.20
N ARG A 482 7.25 -31.40 -4.33
CA ARG A 482 5.87 -31.85 -4.62
C ARG A 482 4.88 -30.70 -4.49
N SER A 483 5.18 -29.74 -3.62
CA SER A 483 4.34 -28.59 -3.30
C SER A 483 4.53 -27.41 -4.25
N ILE A 484 5.46 -27.49 -5.21
CA ILE A 484 5.77 -26.39 -6.15
C ILE A 484 4.51 -25.85 -6.85
N VAL A 485 3.63 -26.73 -7.34
CA VAL A 485 2.41 -26.32 -8.06
C VAL A 485 1.45 -25.57 -7.14
N ASN A 486 1.24 -26.09 -5.93
CA ASN A 486 0.36 -25.46 -4.94
C ASN A 486 0.95 -24.14 -4.43
N PHE A 487 2.27 -24.09 -4.26
CA PHE A 487 3.00 -22.89 -3.87
C PHE A 487 2.90 -21.78 -4.92
N GLN A 488 3.11 -22.10 -6.20
CA GLN A 488 2.93 -21.14 -7.29
C GLN A 488 1.49 -20.65 -7.38
N LYS A 489 0.50 -21.54 -7.17
CA LYS A 489 -0.90 -21.16 -7.12
C LYS A 489 -1.18 -20.20 -5.96
N ALA A 490 -0.73 -20.53 -4.75
CA ALA A 490 -0.92 -19.70 -3.56
C ALA A 490 -0.27 -18.31 -3.72
N LEU A 491 0.96 -18.25 -4.25
CA LEU A 491 1.62 -16.98 -4.54
C LEU A 491 0.85 -16.14 -5.56
N ASN A 492 0.38 -16.73 -6.65
CA ASN A 492 -0.41 -16.02 -7.65
C ASN A 492 -1.73 -15.47 -7.07
N GLU A 493 -2.37 -16.21 -6.16
CA GLU A 493 -3.56 -15.74 -5.46
C GLU A 493 -3.22 -14.57 -4.51
N ILE A 494 -2.12 -14.64 -3.76
CA ILE A 494 -1.67 -13.55 -2.88
C ILE A 494 -1.31 -12.30 -3.70
N ILE A 495 -0.61 -12.43 -4.83
CA ILE A 495 -0.27 -11.29 -5.71
C ILE A 495 -1.53 -10.65 -6.30
N LYS A 496 -2.55 -11.45 -6.64
CA LYS A 496 -3.85 -10.94 -7.11
C LYS A 496 -4.57 -10.13 -6.04
N GLU A 497 -4.49 -10.56 -4.78
CA GLU A 497 -5.07 -9.85 -3.64
C GLU A 497 -4.29 -8.59 -3.30
N ASP A 498 -2.95 -8.69 -3.25
CA ASP A 498 -2.04 -7.61 -2.90
C ASP A 498 -1.03 -7.31 -4.01
N PRO A 499 -1.33 -6.34 -4.89
CA PRO A 499 -0.40 -5.87 -5.91
C PRO A 499 0.89 -5.20 -5.40
N SER A 500 1.09 -4.95 -4.09
CA SER A 500 2.42 -4.56 -3.58
C SER A 500 3.37 -5.75 -3.41
N VAL A 501 2.86 -6.98 -3.52
CA VAL A 501 3.65 -8.18 -3.46
C VAL A 501 4.11 -8.54 -4.86
N HIS A 502 5.42 -8.66 -5.02
CA HIS A 502 6.02 -9.11 -6.27
C HIS A 502 6.92 -10.29 -6.03
N VAL A 503 6.93 -11.23 -6.98
CA VAL A 503 7.84 -12.36 -6.98
C VAL A 503 8.66 -12.28 -8.24
N ARG A 504 9.98 -12.21 -8.07
CA ARG A 504 10.94 -12.24 -9.16
C ARG A 504 11.79 -13.48 -9.02
N ASN A 505 11.88 -14.28 -10.08
CA ASN A 505 12.86 -15.35 -10.13
C ASN A 505 14.22 -14.78 -10.52
N ASP A 506 15.24 -15.08 -9.72
CA ASP A 506 16.61 -14.74 -10.02
C ASP A 506 17.20 -15.79 -10.97
N GLY A 507 17.68 -15.34 -12.12
CA GLY A 507 18.18 -16.23 -13.17
C GLY A 507 19.55 -16.85 -12.84
N ASP A 508 20.31 -16.28 -11.91
CA ASP A 508 21.64 -16.78 -11.57
C ASP A 508 21.58 -17.93 -10.55
N PHE A 509 20.68 -17.90 -9.56
CA PHE A 509 20.52 -18.98 -8.57
C PHE A 509 19.22 -19.80 -8.70
N GLY A 510 18.28 -19.38 -9.55
CA GLY A 510 16.96 -20.02 -9.63
C GLY A 510 16.08 -19.78 -8.39
N GLN A 511 16.51 -18.92 -7.47
CA GLN A 511 15.76 -18.56 -6.28
C GLN A 511 14.58 -17.64 -6.63
N ALA A 512 13.48 -17.76 -5.88
CA ALA A 512 12.37 -16.81 -5.94
C ALA A 512 12.59 -15.71 -4.89
N ILE A 513 12.65 -14.45 -5.34
CA ILE A 513 12.76 -13.28 -4.49
C ILE A 513 11.37 -12.68 -4.31
N LEU A 514 10.87 -12.76 -3.08
CA LEU A 514 9.66 -12.07 -2.64
C LEU A 514 9.98 -10.63 -2.27
N GLN A 515 9.22 -9.71 -2.83
CA GLN A 515 9.33 -8.27 -2.63
C GLN A 515 8.04 -7.73 -2.01
N GLY A 516 8.16 -6.82 -1.05
CA GLY A 516 7.00 -6.10 -0.51
C GLY A 516 7.38 -4.91 0.36
N MET A 517 6.44 -4.48 1.19
CA MET A 517 6.46 -3.15 1.83
C MET A 517 7.21 -3.05 3.16
N GLY A 518 7.57 -4.18 3.76
CA GLY A 518 8.22 -4.19 5.08
C GLY A 518 8.33 -5.59 5.68
N GLU A 519 9.02 -5.66 6.83
CA GLU A 519 9.25 -6.91 7.57
C GLU A 519 7.95 -7.52 8.07
N LEU A 520 7.05 -6.70 8.64
CA LEU A 520 5.73 -7.16 9.08
C LEU A 520 4.92 -7.69 7.89
N HIS A 521 4.97 -6.99 6.76
CA HIS A 521 4.25 -7.42 5.56
C HIS A 521 4.70 -8.82 5.12
N MET A 522 6.01 -9.10 5.10
CA MET A 522 6.53 -10.44 4.80
C MET A 522 6.10 -11.49 5.83
N GLN A 523 6.04 -11.14 7.12
CA GLN A 523 5.54 -12.04 8.17
C GLN A 523 4.07 -12.40 7.95
N VAL A 524 3.23 -11.42 7.57
CA VAL A 524 1.82 -11.69 7.25
C VAL A 524 1.71 -12.63 6.06
N ILE A 525 2.46 -12.41 4.98
CA ILE A 525 2.44 -13.30 3.81
C ILE A 525 2.86 -14.72 4.20
N LYS A 526 3.91 -14.86 5.00
CA LYS A 526 4.36 -16.17 5.51
C LYS A 526 3.27 -16.87 6.28
N ASP A 527 2.68 -16.17 7.25
CA ASP A 527 1.64 -16.72 8.11
C ASP A 527 0.41 -17.14 7.30
N ARG A 528 0.03 -16.34 6.29
CA ARG A 528 -1.05 -16.70 5.35
C ARG A 528 -0.72 -17.94 4.52
N LEU A 529 0.50 -18.06 3.99
CA LEU A 529 0.92 -19.27 3.26
C LEU A 529 0.85 -20.50 4.16
N VAL A 530 1.19 -20.38 5.44
CA VAL A 530 1.11 -21.47 6.41
C VAL A 530 -0.34 -21.80 6.78
N ARG A 531 -1.12 -20.81 7.22
CA ARG A 531 -2.47 -21.00 7.78
C ARG A 531 -3.54 -21.21 6.71
N ASP A 532 -3.56 -20.39 5.67
CA ASP A 532 -4.61 -20.42 4.63
C ASP A 532 -4.37 -21.55 3.63
N TYR A 533 -3.10 -21.85 3.31
CA TYR A 533 -2.72 -22.80 2.26
C TYR A 533 -2.06 -24.08 2.78
N GLY A 534 -1.74 -24.16 4.07
CA GLY A 534 -1.04 -25.33 4.65
C GLY A 534 0.41 -25.48 4.15
N LEU A 535 1.02 -24.41 3.62
CA LEU A 535 2.36 -24.44 3.04
C LEU A 535 3.37 -23.87 4.02
N ASN A 536 4.19 -24.74 4.62
CA ASN A 536 5.28 -24.32 5.49
C ASN A 536 6.49 -23.84 4.68
N VAL A 537 6.41 -22.62 4.16
CA VAL A 537 7.41 -22.03 3.27
C VAL A 537 8.65 -21.56 4.04
N PHE A 538 9.82 -21.75 3.42
CA PHE A 538 11.05 -21.15 3.91
C PHE A 538 11.14 -19.69 3.44
N MET A 539 11.48 -18.79 4.36
CA MET A 539 11.78 -17.39 4.05
C MET A 539 13.08 -17.00 4.72
N GLY A 540 14.02 -16.49 3.92
CA GLY A 540 15.39 -16.26 4.34
C GLY A 540 16.02 -15.00 3.73
N PRO A 541 17.27 -14.69 4.12
CA PRO A 541 18.03 -13.60 3.51
C PRO A 541 18.32 -13.92 2.04
N MET A 542 18.31 -12.88 1.21
CA MET A 542 18.58 -12.99 -0.23
C MET A 542 19.99 -13.52 -0.47
N GLN A 543 20.12 -14.57 -1.31
CA GLN A 543 21.45 -14.97 -1.78
C GLN A 543 21.97 -13.92 -2.76
N ILE A 544 23.25 -13.60 -2.64
CA ILE A 544 23.85 -12.49 -3.35
C ILE A 544 24.67 -13.05 -4.51
N SER A 545 24.32 -12.63 -5.71
CA SER A 545 25.03 -13.04 -6.93
C SER A 545 26.29 -12.21 -7.02
N TYR A 546 27.35 -12.60 -6.29
CA TYR A 546 28.67 -12.02 -6.53
C TYR A 546 29.18 -12.48 -7.90
N ARG A 547 30.10 -11.69 -8.47
CA ARG A 547 30.76 -12.02 -9.74
C ARG A 547 32.26 -11.87 -9.57
N GLU A 548 33.01 -12.61 -10.35
CA GLU A 548 34.46 -12.51 -10.38
C GLU A 548 34.88 -11.89 -11.72
N ILE A 549 35.83 -10.95 -11.72
CA ILE A 549 36.34 -10.32 -12.94
C ILE A 549 37.86 -10.42 -13.01
N LEU A 550 38.35 -10.62 -14.22
CA LEU A 550 39.78 -10.59 -14.53
C LEU A 550 40.27 -9.14 -14.58
N LEU A 551 41.41 -8.82 -13.96
CA LEU A 551 41.99 -7.48 -14.00
C LEU A 551 43.06 -7.32 -15.09
N SER A 552 43.81 -8.38 -15.37
CA SER A 552 44.94 -8.38 -16.30
C SER A 552 44.84 -9.53 -17.29
N SER A 553 45.27 -9.30 -18.53
CA SER A 553 45.37 -10.37 -19.51
C SER A 553 46.30 -11.48 -19.04
N ILE A 554 45.93 -12.73 -19.30
CA ILE A 554 46.74 -13.90 -18.94
C ILE A 554 46.69 -14.93 -20.06
N CYS A 555 47.84 -15.52 -20.36
CA CYS A 555 47.97 -16.59 -21.33
C CYS A 555 48.41 -17.86 -20.60
N ASN A 556 47.73 -18.96 -20.86
CA ASN A 556 48.07 -20.25 -20.28
C ASN A 556 48.02 -21.35 -21.34
N THR A 557 48.81 -22.39 -21.11
CA THR A 557 48.83 -23.60 -21.94
C THR A 557 48.56 -24.80 -21.06
N ALA A 558 47.61 -25.64 -21.46
CA ALA A 558 47.37 -26.91 -20.81
C ALA A 558 47.50 -28.06 -21.82
N THR A 559 48.01 -29.18 -21.31
CA THR A 559 48.06 -30.44 -22.04
C THR A 559 47.30 -31.50 -21.26
N VAL A 560 46.43 -32.22 -21.95
CA VAL A 560 45.72 -33.40 -21.44
C VAL A 560 46.00 -34.56 -22.38
N SER A 561 46.56 -35.62 -21.83
CA SER A 561 46.77 -36.88 -22.51
C SER A 561 45.77 -37.91 -22.02
N ALA A 562 45.16 -38.64 -22.95
CA ALA A 562 44.31 -39.78 -22.64
C ALA A 562 44.70 -40.95 -23.57
N VAL A 563 44.68 -42.16 -23.02
CA VAL A 563 45.08 -43.38 -23.72
C VAL A 563 43.83 -44.19 -23.99
N PHE A 564 43.45 -44.31 -25.26
CA PHE A 564 42.27 -45.05 -25.68
C PHE A 564 42.48 -45.67 -27.06
N GLY A 565 41.69 -46.71 -27.37
CA GLY A 565 41.83 -47.52 -28.58
C GLY A 565 42.67 -48.79 -28.40
N GLU A 566 42.58 -49.69 -29.38
CA GLU A 566 43.46 -50.85 -29.55
C GLU A 566 44.14 -50.74 -30.93
N PRO A 567 45.49 -50.62 -31.00
CA PRO A 567 46.42 -50.55 -29.87
C PRO A 567 46.22 -49.26 -29.06
N LYS A 568 46.69 -49.26 -27.81
CA LYS A 568 46.60 -48.11 -26.88
C LYS A 568 47.38 -46.91 -27.44
N ILE A 569 46.72 -46.08 -28.23
CA ILE A 569 47.31 -44.87 -28.81
C ILE A 569 47.21 -43.75 -27.76
N LYS A 570 48.33 -43.06 -27.52
CA LYS A 570 48.35 -41.86 -26.69
C LYS A 570 47.75 -40.73 -27.52
N HIS A 571 46.57 -40.26 -27.13
CA HIS A 571 45.97 -39.06 -27.68
C HIS A 571 46.30 -37.89 -26.76
N GLU A 572 46.88 -36.83 -27.32
CA GLU A 572 47.29 -35.66 -26.55
C GLU A 572 46.68 -34.42 -27.17
N CYS A 573 46.06 -33.60 -26.32
CA CYS A 573 45.46 -32.33 -26.68
C CYS A 573 46.19 -31.24 -25.92
N THR A 574 46.79 -30.29 -26.64
CA THR A 574 47.43 -29.11 -26.05
C THR A 574 46.70 -27.87 -26.54
N ILE A 575 46.21 -27.04 -25.61
CA ILE A 575 45.46 -25.82 -25.89
C ILE A 575 46.13 -24.65 -25.19
N THR A 576 46.44 -23.59 -25.94
CA THR A 576 46.91 -22.31 -25.43
C THR A 576 45.79 -21.27 -25.57
N LEU A 577 45.32 -20.76 -24.44
CA LEU A 577 44.25 -19.76 -24.35
C LEU A 577 44.78 -18.48 -23.71
N GLU A 578 44.47 -17.35 -24.33
CA GLU A 578 44.70 -16.03 -23.77
C GLU A 578 43.36 -15.43 -23.31
N MET A 579 43.23 -15.17 -22.02
CA MET A 579 42.09 -14.47 -21.44
C MET A 579 42.41 -12.99 -21.35
N LYS A 580 41.50 -12.12 -21.81
CA LYS A 580 41.59 -10.67 -21.67
C LYS A 580 40.38 -10.12 -20.93
N PRO A 581 40.57 -9.12 -20.06
CA PRO A 581 39.45 -8.40 -19.47
C PRO A 581 38.70 -7.64 -20.57
N LYS A 582 37.38 -7.62 -20.45
CA LYS A 582 36.45 -6.89 -21.31
C LYS A 582 35.78 -5.80 -20.47
N GLN A 583 35.44 -4.68 -21.10
CA GLN A 583 34.56 -3.71 -20.44
C GLN A 583 33.10 -4.10 -20.70
N GLY A 584 32.30 -4.20 -19.65
CA GLY A 584 30.89 -4.51 -19.75
C GLY A 584 30.35 -5.22 -18.52
N VAL A 585 29.20 -5.86 -18.70
CA VAL A 585 28.58 -6.78 -17.73
C VAL A 585 28.06 -7.99 -18.52
N THR A 586 28.96 -8.70 -19.19
CA THR A 586 28.64 -9.73 -20.16
C THR A 586 29.11 -11.12 -19.73
N LYS A 587 28.21 -12.11 -19.85
CA LYS A 587 28.56 -13.53 -19.76
C LYS A 587 29.49 -13.89 -20.93
N PHE A 588 30.27 -14.95 -20.74
CA PHE A 588 31.07 -15.55 -21.81
C PHE A 588 30.21 -15.84 -23.04
N ASN A 589 30.67 -15.36 -24.21
CA ASN A 589 29.95 -15.47 -25.48
C ASN A 589 30.82 -16.16 -26.55
N GLY A 590 31.43 -17.28 -26.18
CA GLY A 590 32.31 -18.05 -27.06
C GLY A 590 33.73 -17.50 -27.18
N ILE A 591 34.63 -18.36 -27.67
CA ILE A 591 36.04 -18.03 -27.91
C ILE A 591 36.22 -17.28 -29.23
N HIS A 592 37.20 -16.37 -29.25
CA HIS A 592 37.74 -15.77 -30.48
C HIS A 592 38.93 -16.59 -30.97
N ILE A 593 39.00 -16.87 -32.27
CA ILE A 593 40.16 -17.55 -32.86
C ILE A 593 41.18 -16.47 -33.23
N ALA A 594 42.36 -16.51 -32.61
CA ALA A 594 43.45 -15.56 -32.87
C ALA A 594 44.77 -16.33 -33.02
N VAL A 595 44.81 -17.25 -33.98
CA VAL A 595 45.98 -18.07 -34.26
C VAL A 595 46.79 -17.41 -35.35
N ASP A 596 48.00 -16.95 -34.99
CA ASP A 596 48.90 -16.21 -35.88
C ASP A 596 49.79 -17.13 -36.74
N ASP A 597 49.46 -18.42 -36.84
CA ASP A 597 50.23 -19.43 -37.60
C ASP A 597 49.71 -19.52 -39.05
N PRO A 598 50.55 -19.27 -40.08
CA PRO A 598 50.19 -19.48 -41.49
C PRO A 598 49.76 -20.92 -41.82
N SER A 599 50.12 -21.88 -40.97
CA SER A 599 49.82 -23.31 -41.10
C SER A 599 48.48 -23.69 -40.48
N PHE A 600 47.70 -22.72 -39.97
CA PHE A 600 46.49 -22.98 -39.20
C PHE A 600 45.42 -23.70 -40.02
N ILE A 601 45.18 -24.96 -39.67
CA ILE A 601 44.10 -25.78 -40.22
C ILE A 601 42.81 -25.35 -39.52
N PRO A 602 41.72 -25.05 -40.25
CA PRO A 602 40.43 -24.73 -39.65
C PRO A 602 40.00 -25.80 -38.64
N ILE A 603 39.76 -25.38 -37.41
CA ILE A 603 39.31 -26.27 -36.33
C ILE A 603 37.89 -26.74 -36.70
N ARG A 604 37.67 -28.05 -36.57
CA ARG A 604 36.35 -28.65 -36.80
C ARG A 604 35.31 -28.04 -35.85
N SER A 605 34.08 -27.86 -36.31
CA SER A 605 33.02 -27.23 -35.52
C SER A 605 32.74 -27.99 -34.21
N ASP A 606 32.72 -29.33 -34.24
CA ASP A 606 32.53 -30.17 -33.06
C ASP A 606 33.63 -29.99 -32.00
N TRP A 607 34.85 -29.69 -32.42
CA TRP A 607 35.96 -29.40 -31.52
C TRP A 607 35.88 -27.98 -30.98
N LEU A 608 35.48 -27.01 -31.81
CA LEU A 608 35.27 -25.63 -31.37
C LEU A 608 34.16 -25.56 -30.30
N ASP A 609 33.05 -26.29 -30.51
CA ASP A 609 31.95 -26.40 -29.55
C ASP A 609 32.41 -27.03 -28.24
N ALA A 610 33.27 -28.06 -28.30
CA ALA A 610 33.87 -28.68 -27.12
C ALA A 610 34.79 -27.72 -26.35
N ILE A 611 35.61 -26.92 -27.05
CA ILE A 611 36.46 -25.89 -26.41
C ILE A 611 35.58 -24.82 -25.76
N ASN A 612 34.55 -24.34 -26.45
CA ASN A 612 33.59 -23.36 -25.92
C ASN A 612 32.91 -23.87 -24.67
N LEU A 613 32.41 -25.10 -24.69
CA LEU A 613 31.78 -25.75 -23.54
C LEU A 613 32.76 -25.86 -22.36
N GLY A 614 34.01 -26.27 -22.62
CA GLY A 614 35.04 -26.39 -21.60
C GLY A 614 35.41 -25.05 -20.95
N CYS A 615 35.54 -23.99 -21.77
CA CYS A 615 35.78 -22.64 -21.30
C CYS A 615 34.59 -22.11 -20.48
N GLY A 616 33.37 -22.27 -20.99
CA GLY A 616 32.14 -21.84 -20.31
C GLY A 616 31.97 -22.51 -18.94
N ASN A 617 32.19 -23.83 -18.85
CA ASN A 617 32.10 -24.57 -17.60
C ASN A 617 33.14 -24.13 -16.57
N ALA A 618 34.38 -23.84 -17.01
CA ALA A 618 35.44 -23.37 -16.10
C ALA A 618 35.13 -21.98 -15.53
N LEU A 619 34.48 -21.10 -16.31
CA LEU A 619 34.11 -19.76 -15.87
C LEU A 619 32.91 -19.74 -14.91
N LEU A 620 32.17 -20.83 -14.73
CA LEU A 620 31.05 -20.87 -13.76
C LEU A 620 31.53 -20.83 -12.30
N ASN A 621 32.74 -21.33 -12.02
CA ASN A 621 33.32 -21.41 -10.69
C ASN A 621 34.63 -20.62 -10.63
N GLY A 622 34.55 -19.37 -10.16
CA GLY A 622 35.71 -18.52 -9.95
C GLY A 622 36.60 -18.98 -8.78
N PRO A 623 37.89 -18.59 -8.77
CA PRO A 623 38.87 -19.08 -7.80
C PRO A 623 38.71 -18.49 -6.39
N ILE A 624 38.04 -17.35 -6.19
CA ILE A 624 37.99 -16.69 -4.88
C ILE A 624 36.85 -17.26 -4.04
N MET A 625 35.63 -17.22 -4.56
CA MET A 625 34.42 -17.63 -3.84
C MET A 625 33.58 -18.65 -4.60
N GLY A 626 34.05 -19.13 -5.75
CA GLY A 626 33.30 -20.06 -6.59
C GLY A 626 32.18 -19.38 -7.37
N HIS A 627 32.20 -18.05 -7.50
CA HIS A 627 31.18 -17.31 -8.23
C HIS A 627 31.54 -17.20 -9.72
N PRO A 628 30.55 -17.03 -10.62
CA PRO A 628 30.82 -16.97 -12.04
C PRO A 628 31.73 -15.80 -12.44
N VAL A 629 32.68 -16.09 -13.33
CA VAL A 629 33.61 -15.13 -13.90
C VAL A 629 32.97 -14.41 -15.09
N TYR A 630 32.84 -13.10 -15.00
CA TYR A 630 32.25 -12.21 -16.02
C TYR A 630 33.32 -11.38 -16.72
N ASP A 631 32.93 -10.78 -17.85
CA ASP A 631 33.72 -9.77 -18.56
C ASP A 631 35.11 -10.26 -18.98
N VAL A 632 35.16 -11.49 -19.50
CA VAL A 632 36.35 -12.10 -20.07
C VAL A 632 36.12 -12.43 -21.54
N SER A 633 37.04 -11.99 -22.38
CA SER A 633 37.20 -12.46 -23.76
C SER A 633 38.30 -13.51 -23.80
N ILE A 634 38.01 -14.67 -24.39
CA ILE A 634 38.99 -15.77 -24.51
C ILE A 634 39.44 -15.85 -25.97
N PHE A 635 40.74 -15.84 -26.18
CA PHE A 635 41.39 -15.97 -27.48
C PHE A 635 42.13 -17.30 -27.57
N LEU A 636 41.78 -18.12 -28.55
CA LEU A 636 42.53 -19.32 -28.87
C LEU A 636 43.79 -18.94 -29.65
N LYS A 637 44.95 -19.15 -29.03
CA LYS A 637 46.27 -18.84 -29.60
C LYS A 637 46.92 -20.03 -30.28
N GLN A 638 46.76 -21.22 -29.69
CA GLN A 638 47.34 -22.44 -30.23
C GLN A 638 46.47 -23.65 -29.88
N PHE A 639 46.33 -24.56 -30.83
CA PHE A 639 45.59 -25.80 -30.65
C PHE A 639 46.35 -26.91 -31.37
N VAL A 640 46.91 -27.86 -30.61
CA VAL A 640 47.70 -28.97 -31.14
C VAL A 640 47.10 -30.29 -30.68
N THR A 641 46.89 -31.20 -31.62
CA THR A 641 46.37 -32.53 -31.36
C THR A 641 47.31 -33.59 -31.90
N SER A 642 47.48 -34.68 -31.16
CA SER A 642 48.23 -35.85 -31.60
C SER A 642 47.44 -37.14 -31.37
N GLY A 643 47.70 -38.16 -32.20
CA GLY A 643 47.01 -39.45 -32.13
C GLY A 643 45.74 -39.58 -32.96
N GLY A 644 45.39 -38.61 -33.81
CA GLY A 644 44.21 -38.67 -34.69
C GLY A 644 42.96 -38.03 -34.08
N ARG A 645 41.78 -38.64 -34.28
CA ARG A 645 40.50 -38.03 -33.90
C ARG A 645 40.26 -38.16 -32.38
N LEU A 646 40.51 -37.07 -31.64
CA LEU A 646 40.24 -36.99 -30.20
C LEU A 646 38.74 -36.96 -29.88
N SER A 647 38.38 -37.49 -28.72
CA SER A 647 37.03 -37.33 -28.18
C SER A 647 36.80 -35.88 -27.75
N THR A 648 35.56 -35.39 -27.94
CA THR A 648 35.16 -34.04 -27.50
C THR A 648 35.35 -33.87 -26.00
N THR A 649 35.16 -34.92 -25.19
CA THR A 649 35.37 -34.88 -23.73
C THR A 649 36.80 -34.52 -23.35
N VAL A 650 37.81 -35.06 -24.07
CA VAL A 650 39.22 -34.75 -23.80
C VAL A 650 39.53 -33.30 -24.14
N ILE A 651 38.94 -32.79 -25.22
CA ILE A 651 39.09 -31.38 -25.63
C ILE A 651 38.42 -30.45 -24.61
N THR A 652 37.19 -30.74 -24.20
CA THR A 652 36.45 -30.01 -23.16
C THR A 652 37.24 -29.98 -21.85
N ALA A 653 37.78 -31.12 -21.42
CA ALA A 653 38.59 -31.22 -20.20
C ALA A 653 39.89 -30.41 -20.30
N CYS A 654 40.56 -30.44 -21.46
CA CYS A 654 41.78 -29.67 -21.68
C CYS A 654 41.52 -28.16 -21.66
N ALA A 655 40.46 -27.71 -22.34
CA ALA A 655 40.05 -26.31 -22.34
C ALA A 655 39.66 -25.84 -20.92
N SER A 656 38.87 -26.63 -20.20
CA SER A 656 38.47 -26.33 -18.83
C SER A 656 39.68 -26.24 -17.88
N LYS A 657 40.62 -27.19 -17.98
CA LYS A 657 41.87 -27.17 -17.21
C LYS A 657 42.71 -25.93 -17.52
N CYS A 658 42.84 -25.57 -18.80
CA CYS A 658 43.60 -24.40 -19.23
C CYS A 658 43.07 -23.10 -18.58
N ILE A 659 41.76 -22.89 -18.61
CA ILE A 659 41.12 -21.73 -17.97
C ILE A 659 41.23 -21.79 -16.45
N HIS A 660 40.97 -22.94 -15.83
CA HIS A 660 41.04 -23.07 -14.38
C HIS A 660 42.45 -22.83 -13.82
N ASP A 661 43.48 -23.35 -14.48
CA ASP A 661 44.88 -23.11 -14.12
C ASP A 661 45.26 -21.64 -14.36
N ALA A 662 44.74 -21.01 -15.42
CA ALA A 662 44.94 -19.57 -15.66
C ALA A 662 44.28 -18.71 -14.57
N LEU A 663 43.04 -19.02 -14.18
CA LEU A 663 42.30 -18.26 -13.16
C LEU A 663 42.99 -18.32 -11.78
N LYS A 664 43.65 -19.42 -11.43
CA LYS A 664 44.38 -19.56 -10.15
C LYS A 664 45.54 -18.58 -9.98
N ILE A 665 46.25 -18.27 -11.06
CA ILE A 665 47.41 -17.35 -11.04
C ILE A 665 47.04 -15.93 -11.50
N ALA A 666 45.83 -15.75 -12.02
CA ALA A 666 45.35 -14.46 -12.48
C ALA A 666 45.01 -13.52 -11.32
N GLN A 667 45.15 -12.21 -11.56
CA GLN A 667 44.61 -11.19 -10.68
C GLN A 667 43.09 -11.07 -10.92
N ILE A 668 42.31 -11.55 -9.95
CA ILE A 668 40.85 -11.54 -9.98
C ILE A 668 40.32 -10.64 -8.88
N GLN A 669 39.23 -9.93 -9.17
CA GLN A 669 38.50 -9.11 -8.22
C GLN A 669 37.04 -9.56 -8.12
N ILE A 670 36.46 -9.44 -6.92
CA ILE A 670 35.04 -9.67 -6.71
C ILE A 670 34.25 -8.38 -7.00
N LEU A 671 33.15 -8.57 -7.71
CA LEU A 671 32.07 -7.63 -7.89
C LEU A 671 30.89 -8.04 -7.01
N GLU A 672 30.28 -7.07 -6.32
CA GLU A 672 29.02 -7.26 -5.61
C GLU A 672 27.89 -6.45 -6.27
N PRO A 673 26.66 -6.96 -6.28
CA PRO A 673 25.52 -6.24 -6.81
C PRO A 673 25.16 -5.07 -5.88
N VAL A 674 24.81 -3.94 -6.50
CA VAL A 674 24.44 -2.72 -5.82
C VAL A 674 23.06 -2.24 -6.22
N MET A 675 22.32 -1.71 -5.25
CA MET A 675 21.06 -1.03 -5.47
C MET A 675 21.29 0.47 -5.42
N PHE A 676 20.67 1.16 -6.37
CA PHE A 676 20.41 2.57 -6.26
C PHE A 676 19.30 2.76 -5.23
N VAL A 677 19.57 3.59 -4.23
CA VAL A 677 18.64 3.95 -3.16
C VAL A 677 18.39 5.45 -3.22
N GLU A 678 17.13 5.83 -3.29
CA GLU A 678 16.69 7.20 -3.14
C GLU A 678 15.85 7.32 -1.88
N VAL A 679 16.22 8.24 -0.98
CA VAL A 679 15.48 8.52 0.24
C VAL A 679 14.93 9.94 0.15
N THR A 680 13.62 10.07 0.16
CA THR A 680 12.94 11.37 0.19
C THR A 680 12.47 11.65 1.60
N ILE A 681 13.02 12.69 2.22
CA ILE A 681 12.64 13.18 3.53
C ILE A 681 11.63 14.32 3.33
N LYS A 682 10.42 14.17 3.86
CA LYS A 682 9.33 15.13 3.63
C LYS A 682 8.99 15.89 4.90
N ASN A 683 8.95 17.23 4.81
CA ASN A 683 8.44 18.13 5.86
C ASN A 683 9.02 17.86 7.28
N CYS A 684 10.32 17.57 7.40
CA CYS A 684 11.00 17.43 8.68
C CYS A 684 11.99 18.60 8.87
N THR A 685 12.31 18.96 10.12
CA THR A 685 13.53 19.72 10.41
C THR A 685 14.72 18.92 9.88
N PRO A 686 15.32 19.31 8.74
CA PRO A 686 16.12 18.39 7.93
C PRO A 686 17.32 17.85 8.68
N GLU A 687 17.91 18.65 9.58
CA GLU A 687 19.23 18.38 10.15
C GLU A 687 19.31 17.09 10.97
N GLN A 688 18.34 16.80 11.85
CA GLN A 688 18.42 15.61 12.72
C GLN A 688 18.12 14.31 11.96
N SER A 689 17.03 14.30 11.16
CA SER A 689 16.64 13.11 10.39
C SER A 689 17.65 12.80 9.29
N MET A 690 18.18 13.83 8.61
CA MET A 690 19.17 13.67 7.54
C MET A 690 20.47 13.08 8.09
N HIS A 691 20.97 13.55 9.23
CA HIS A 691 22.19 13.00 9.82
C HIS A 691 22.04 11.51 10.16
N GLY A 692 20.91 11.12 10.76
CA GLY A 692 20.62 9.72 11.06
C GLY A 692 20.57 8.83 9.80
N ILE A 693 19.95 9.33 8.72
CA ILE A 693 19.86 8.60 7.45
C ILE A 693 21.24 8.48 6.77
N LEU A 694 22.02 9.56 6.71
CA LEU A 694 23.35 9.54 6.12
C LEU A 694 24.27 8.57 6.89
N SER A 695 24.23 8.62 8.23
CA SER A 695 24.99 7.69 9.07
C SER A 695 24.60 6.23 8.80
N GLU A 696 23.32 5.93 8.61
CA GLU A 696 22.85 4.58 8.29
C GLU A 696 23.33 4.10 6.91
N ILE A 697 23.30 4.97 5.89
CA ILE A 697 23.80 4.66 4.55
C ILE A 697 25.31 4.38 4.61
N THR A 698 26.09 5.23 5.26
CA THR A 698 27.55 5.06 5.38
C THR A 698 27.90 3.80 6.16
N ARG A 699 27.20 3.52 7.28
CA ARG A 699 27.41 2.29 8.07
C ARG A 699 27.19 1.02 7.23
N ARG A 700 26.32 1.09 6.22
CA ARG A 700 25.97 -0.01 5.31
C ARG A 700 26.87 -0.08 4.06
N ARG A 701 28.06 0.53 4.09
CA ARG A 701 29.00 0.61 2.94
C ARG A 701 28.38 1.30 1.72
N GLY A 702 27.41 2.18 1.95
CA GLY A 702 26.74 2.96 0.93
C GLY A 702 27.56 4.18 0.52
N SER A 703 27.59 4.46 -0.78
CA SER A 703 28.21 5.66 -1.36
C SER A 703 27.14 6.67 -1.73
N ILE A 704 27.23 7.88 -1.19
CA ILE A 704 26.28 8.96 -1.50
C ILE A 704 26.63 9.53 -2.88
N LEU A 705 25.65 9.58 -3.78
CA LEU A 705 25.79 10.17 -5.11
C LEU A 705 25.47 11.66 -5.12
N GLY A 706 24.50 12.08 -4.31
CA GLY A 706 24.07 13.47 -4.25
C GLY A 706 22.94 13.67 -3.24
N ILE A 707 22.77 14.92 -2.82
CA ILE A 707 21.67 15.37 -1.98
C ILE A 707 21.06 16.58 -2.70
N ASP A 708 19.78 16.51 -3.04
CA ASP A 708 19.04 17.58 -3.68
C ASP A 708 17.94 18.07 -2.76
N GLU A 709 17.70 19.38 -2.76
CA GLU A 709 16.60 19.98 -2.03
C GLU A 709 15.57 20.50 -3.03
N GLU A 710 14.34 19.98 -2.97
CA GLU A 710 13.23 20.40 -3.81
C GLU A 710 12.10 20.94 -2.92
N GLY A 711 12.09 22.26 -2.71
CA GLY A 711 11.10 22.93 -1.86
C GLY A 711 11.30 22.60 -0.38
N LYS A 712 10.38 21.83 0.21
CA LYS A 712 10.46 21.36 1.61
C LYS A 712 10.96 19.91 1.73
N ASP A 713 11.19 19.25 0.59
CA ASP A 713 11.59 17.86 0.53
C ASP A 713 13.09 17.76 0.22
N SER A 714 13.78 16.83 0.88
CA SER A 714 15.20 16.53 0.64
C SER A 714 15.33 15.14 0.05
N HIS A 715 16.06 15.01 -1.04
CA HIS A 715 16.30 13.78 -1.77
C HIS A 715 17.75 13.34 -1.59
N ILE A 716 17.96 12.18 -1.00
CA ILE A 716 19.30 11.58 -0.83
C ILE A 716 19.42 10.43 -1.82
N ARG A 717 20.33 10.56 -2.78
CA ARG A 717 20.64 9.52 -3.77
C ARG A 717 21.92 8.81 -3.38
N ALA A 718 21.88 7.49 -3.25
CA ALA A 718 23.01 6.68 -2.82
C ALA A 718 23.06 5.32 -3.53
N VAL A 719 24.22 4.68 -3.50
CA VAL A 719 24.44 3.31 -3.98
C VAL A 719 24.79 2.45 -2.79
N VAL A 720 24.02 1.38 -2.53
CA VAL A 720 24.20 0.50 -1.38
C VAL A 720 24.35 -0.95 -1.84
N PRO A 721 25.31 -1.72 -1.30
CA PRO A 721 25.43 -3.14 -1.59
C PRO A 721 24.15 -3.91 -1.25
N CYS A 722 23.72 -4.83 -2.11
CA CYS A 722 22.57 -5.69 -1.83
C CYS A 722 22.73 -6.46 -0.50
N SER A 723 23.97 -6.82 -0.14
CA SER A 723 24.33 -7.48 1.12
C SER A 723 24.01 -6.68 2.37
N ALA A 724 23.91 -5.36 2.25
CA ALA A 724 23.72 -4.46 3.38
C ALA A 724 22.33 -3.83 3.41
N ILE A 725 21.42 -4.21 2.51
CA ILE A 725 20.06 -3.63 2.44
C ILE A 725 19.13 -4.20 3.51
N GLN A 726 19.39 -5.42 3.97
CA GLN A 726 18.51 -6.07 4.95
C GLN A 726 18.36 -5.21 6.21
N GLY A 727 17.11 -4.86 6.56
CA GLY A 727 16.79 -3.99 7.70
C GLY A 727 17.06 -2.50 7.51
N MET A 728 17.51 -2.05 6.32
CA MET A 728 17.78 -0.65 6.04
C MET A 728 16.52 0.21 6.16
N VAL A 729 15.39 -0.24 5.60
CA VAL A 729 14.10 0.46 5.68
C VAL A 729 13.69 0.71 7.12
N LYS A 730 13.81 -0.30 7.99
CA LYS A 730 13.48 -0.18 9.41
C LYS A 730 14.36 0.88 10.09
N SER A 731 15.65 0.87 9.78
CA SER A 731 16.62 1.82 10.34
C SER A 731 16.32 3.26 9.89
N ILE A 732 16.04 3.46 8.60
CA ILE A 732 15.69 4.77 8.04
C ILE A 732 14.34 5.26 8.58
N ARG A 733 13.35 4.37 8.72
CA ARG A 733 12.06 4.74 9.32
C ARG A 733 12.24 5.18 10.76
N ILE A 734 13.08 4.52 11.55
CA ILE A 734 13.38 4.95 12.92
C ILE A 734 14.06 6.33 12.90
N ALA A 735 15.09 6.50 12.07
CA ALA A 735 15.84 7.76 11.96
C ALA A 735 14.97 8.94 11.51
N SER A 736 13.98 8.69 10.65
CA SER A 736 13.06 9.70 10.11
C SER A 736 11.74 9.81 10.87
N SER A 737 11.56 9.07 11.97
CA SER A 737 10.26 8.91 12.63
C SER A 737 9.13 8.47 11.69
N GLY A 738 9.45 7.77 10.60
CA GLY A 738 8.50 7.25 9.61
C GLY A 738 8.11 8.24 8.50
N LEU A 739 8.76 9.40 8.42
CA LEU A 739 8.46 10.44 7.43
C LEU A 739 9.30 10.35 6.14
N ALA A 740 10.31 9.47 6.11
CA ALA A 740 11.09 9.23 4.90
C ALA A 740 10.44 8.15 4.02
N ASP A 741 10.29 8.47 2.74
CA ASP A 741 9.95 7.52 1.68
C ASP A 741 11.26 6.98 1.07
N ILE A 742 11.30 5.70 0.71
CA ILE A 742 12.51 5.04 0.16
C ILE A 742 12.13 4.37 -1.17
N HIS A 743 12.92 4.61 -2.20
CA HIS A 743 12.89 3.89 -3.47
C HIS A 743 14.20 3.12 -3.66
N MET A 744 14.11 1.87 -4.13
CA MET A 744 15.27 1.03 -4.38
C MET A 744 15.15 0.29 -5.71
N GLN A 745 16.21 0.33 -6.51
CA GLN A 745 16.29 -0.39 -7.79
C GLN A 745 17.70 -0.96 -8.02
N MET A 746 17.79 -2.07 -8.74
CA MET A 746 19.08 -2.65 -9.09
C MET A 746 19.81 -1.72 -10.06
N GLN A 747 21.02 -1.28 -9.70
CA GLN A 747 21.81 -0.38 -10.53
C GLN A 747 22.88 -1.13 -11.35
N GLY A 748 23.50 -2.14 -10.74
CA GLY A 748 24.58 -2.88 -11.37
C GLY A 748 25.49 -3.54 -10.35
N TYR A 749 26.79 -3.51 -10.63
CA TYR A 749 27.83 -4.14 -9.81
C TYR A 749 28.90 -3.12 -9.44
N LYS A 750 29.45 -3.24 -8.23
CA LYS A 750 30.63 -2.47 -7.80
C LYS A 750 31.78 -3.40 -7.43
N ASN A 751 33.00 -2.89 -7.59
CA ASN A 751 34.21 -3.52 -7.08
C ASN A 751 34.19 -3.61 -5.56
N VAL A 752 34.49 -4.80 -5.05
CA VAL A 752 34.71 -5.05 -3.62
C VAL A 752 36.18 -4.77 -3.30
N THR A 753 36.43 -3.97 -2.25
CA THR A 753 37.78 -3.71 -1.75
C THR A 753 38.32 -4.88 -0.94
N SER A 754 39.63 -4.93 -0.71
CA SER A 754 40.27 -6.03 0.02
C SER A 754 39.79 -6.16 1.47
N GLU A 755 39.40 -5.05 2.10
CA GLU A 755 38.83 -5.04 3.47
C GLU A 755 37.40 -5.58 3.47
N GLU A 756 36.56 -5.11 2.55
CA GLU A 756 35.17 -5.59 2.39
C GLU A 756 35.13 -7.09 2.06
N LEU A 757 36.08 -7.58 1.25
CA LEU A 757 36.17 -9.00 0.92
C LEU A 757 36.39 -9.88 2.15
N LYS A 758 37.26 -9.45 3.08
CA LYS A 758 37.48 -10.18 4.35
C LYS A 758 36.20 -10.22 5.19
N GLU A 759 35.47 -9.12 5.21
CA GLU A 759 34.20 -9.03 5.95
C GLU A 759 33.12 -9.96 5.36
N ILE A 760 33.03 -10.02 4.03
CA ILE A 760 32.12 -10.92 3.31
C ILE A 760 32.48 -12.39 3.58
N LEU A 761 33.76 -12.75 3.45
CA LEU A 761 34.24 -14.12 3.71
C LEU A 761 33.96 -14.56 5.15
N ASN A 762 34.17 -13.68 6.12
CA ASN A 762 33.86 -13.97 7.53
C ASN A 762 32.36 -14.23 7.75
N LYS A 763 31.48 -13.46 7.09
CA LYS A 763 30.03 -13.69 7.16
C LYS A 763 29.62 -15.01 6.52
N CYS A 764 30.15 -15.34 5.35
CA CYS A 764 29.84 -16.60 4.67
C CYS A 764 30.30 -17.84 5.46
N ASN A 765 31.46 -17.75 6.12
CA ASN A 765 32.00 -18.85 6.92
C ASN A 765 31.33 -18.99 8.29
N GLY A 766 30.66 -17.95 8.80
CA GLY A 766 30.00 -17.94 10.11
C GLY A 766 28.58 -18.53 10.15
N THR A 767 28.05 -19.00 9.02
CA THR A 767 26.66 -19.49 8.89
C THR A 767 26.53 -21.01 8.67
N TRP A 768 27.41 -21.81 9.26
CA TRP A 768 27.29 -23.27 9.30
C TRP A 768 27.09 -23.81 10.71
#